data_AF-C9ZNG9-F1
#
_entry.id   AF-C9ZNG9-F1
#
_cell.length_a   1.000
_cell.length_b   1.000
_cell.length_c   1.000
_cell.angle_alpha   90.00
_cell.angle_beta   90.00
_cell.angle_gamma   90.00
#
_symmetry.space_group_name_H-M   'P 1'
#
loop_
_entity.id
_entity.type
_entity.pdbx_description
1 polymer ?
#
loop_
_entity_poly.entity_id
_entity_poly.type
_entity_poly.pdbx_seq_one_letter_code
_entity_poly.pdbx_strand_id
1 'polypeptide(L)'
;MKRLPVRPCCVTGEGSFSALTFSFSLYALLVLFALLYCCDLVSCRVHGRTTREVFLEGGQWVKKGRWKNGIWKSSPEWNPGYEWWAWCMNSVSKEAKGEVCRKEWLSQRRKGYTLVPKTKVLFREQNGTQWMRNVHSFRVPSFVEVSGVLVGIADVRYISSADFTFTETVAKYSADGGDTWKTKVIIENSRVNTNFSRVVDPTVAVKGNNIFVLVGRYNTSSKYWTWQHYGEDWDILMYKGTVIKEEKDGNVTASITFEAPQNLKFLLATVPSPGGHPPSQFLGGVGNTAVTPDGAIVFSVQVKNTWNQVVGKLLYSTDDGKTWHFSAGETPVGSTESSVVWWKDKLLVNARTDEHIGCRRVFETSDLGNTLKESISTLSRVIGNSPLRNQPGSSGSAISITVEGMDVMLISQPKNTKGRFSRDRLQLWLTDGTRVFMIGQISQGDDNSPYSSLLYTSDGKLYCLYEQNIEEVFTIYLARLVDEMKMIKWVVLLWKAQDTLLVGDCLSSAGGTGPCRGIPTGGLAGLLSGPAVGHVWPDVYKCVYASVSGAVANKDGVVLGGTGKDRVVWPVSEQGQDQRYYFANTHFTIVATVQFGVVPQRDTPLIGFVNGEKNANKTLMLSIKNKKWFLTYGRIRSEGSPVPSNLEGSHQIALTLQDGLVTAYVDGKLAVGAINVRKFGRVGFLNIRHFFVGTPVSIRTSSHTTVTVHNALLYNRRLSEGELQLVFTNREVIRAANPTTPPPTPFESSAGGDEQSHDRAGSTFGVPFLSGGSMYCEGDALERVYILFIITLCALALFMLVLVFQKQWDGDSTII
;
A
#
# COMPACT_ATOMS: atom_id res chain seq x y z
N MET A 1 18.27 -14.79 49.77
CA MET A 1 19.59 -15.17 50.34
C MET A 1 20.44 -15.68 49.18
N LYS A 2 21.65 -15.26 48.83
CA LYS A 2 22.65 -14.30 49.33
C LYS A 2 23.36 -13.72 48.08
N ARG A 3 23.85 -12.48 48.20
CA ARG A 3 24.59 -11.70 47.20
C ARG A 3 26.03 -12.19 46.99
N LEU A 4 26.53 -12.09 45.73
CA LEU A 4 27.84 -11.57 45.24
C LEU A 4 29.17 -12.15 45.84
N PRO A 5 30.37 -11.95 45.26
CA PRO A 5 30.76 -11.04 44.15
C PRO A 5 31.70 -11.61 43.06
N VAL A 6 31.77 -10.88 41.95
CA VAL A 6 32.88 -10.85 41.00
C VAL A 6 33.89 -9.78 41.45
N ARG A 7 35.18 -10.11 41.48
CA ARG A 7 36.29 -9.16 41.30
C ARG A 7 37.46 -9.82 40.53
N PRO A 8 38.19 -9.06 39.69
CA PRO A 8 39.19 -9.56 38.75
C PRO A 8 40.59 -9.53 39.36
N CYS A 9 41.46 -10.47 38.92
CA CYS A 9 42.90 -10.35 39.08
C CYS A 9 43.57 -10.44 37.70
N CYS A 10 44.23 -9.35 37.32
CA CYS A 10 45.28 -9.36 36.30
C CYS A 10 46.53 -10.04 36.89
N VAL A 11 47.16 -10.92 36.12
CA VAL A 11 48.57 -11.27 36.30
C VAL A 11 49.23 -11.23 34.93
N THR A 12 50.25 -10.38 34.84
CA THR A 12 51.22 -10.22 33.76
C THR A 12 52.22 -11.37 33.76
N GLY A 13 52.63 -11.84 32.59
CA GLY A 13 53.76 -12.78 32.45
C GLY A 13 54.09 -13.08 30.99
N GLU A 14 55.11 -12.40 30.47
CA GLU A 14 55.80 -12.74 29.23
C GLU A 14 56.57 -14.06 29.38
N GLY A 15 56.63 -14.89 28.33
CA GLY A 15 57.47 -16.10 28.33
C GLY A 15 57.22 -17.06 27.16
N SER A 16 57.93 -16.80 26.06
CA SER A 16 58.49 -17.75 25.07
C SER A 16 57.69 -19.01 24.65
N PHE A 17 57.25 -18.98 23.39
CA PHE A 17 56.72 -20.10 22.61
C PHE A 17 57.77 -21.20 22.36
N SER A 18 57.42 -22.46 22.64
CA SER A 18 58.03 -23.65 22.03
C SER A 18 57.05 -24.29 21.04
N ALA A 19 57.44 -24.35 19.78
CA ALA A 19 56.65 -24.80 18.65
C ALA A 19 56.51 -26.33 18.62
N LEU A 20 55.39 -26.88 19.10
CA LEU A 20 54.95 -28.25 18.74
C LEU A 20 53.47 -28.58 19.03
N THR A 21 52.64 -27.59 19.42
CA THR A 21 51.20 -27.79 19.72
C THR A 21 50.24 -27.12 18.73
N PHE A 22 50.74 -26.52 17.65
CA PHE A 22 49.90 -25.75 16.71
C PHE A 22 49.11 -26.58 15.69
N SER A 23 49.47 -27.85 15.46
CA SER A 23 48.89 -28.64 14.36
C SER A 23 47.51 -29.22 14.69
N PHE A 24 47.20 -29.50 15.96
CA PHE A 24 45.90 -30.01 16.38
C PHE A 24 44.85 -28.91 16.59
N SER A 25 45.28 -27.68 16.90
CA SER A 25 44.38 -26.54 17.09
C SER A 25 43.75 -26.06 15.78
N LEU A 26 44.45 -26.20 14.64
CA LEU A 26 43.94 -25.70 13.35
C LEU A 26 42.83 -26.60 12.78
N TYR A 27 42.94 -27.91 12.95
CA TYR A 27 41.89 -28.86 12.55
C TYR A 27 40.63 -28.71 13.40
N ALA A 28 40.78 -28.53 14.72
CA ALA A 28 39.65 -28.24 15.60
C ALA A 28 39.00 -26.88 15.25
N LEU A 29 39.81 -25.85 14.93
CA LEU A 29 39.29 -24.56 14.47
C LEU A 29 38.57 -24.68 13.12
N LEU A 30 39.09 -25.44 12.16
CA LEU A 30 38.48 -25.63 10.85
C LEU A 30 37.17 -26.42 10.93
N VAL A 31 37.07 -27.42 11.82
CA VAL A 31 35.82 -28.14 12.07
C VAL A 31 34.82 -27.26 12.83
N LEU A 32 35.28 -26.44 13.78
CA LEU A 32 34.43 -25.47 14.47
C LEU A 32 33.95 -24.37 13.52
N PHE A 33 34.80 -23.88 12.62
CA PHE A 33 34.44 -22.93 11.57
C PHE A 33 33.51 -23.58 10.55
N ALA A 34 33.71 -24.84 10.15
CA ALA A 34 32.80 -25.54 9.26
C ALA A 34 31.45 -25.82 9.93
N LEU A 35 31.42 -26.15 11.22
CA LEU A 35 30.19 -26.31 12.00
C LEU A 35 29.49 -24.98 12.26
N LEU A 36 30.22 -23.89 12.52
CA LEU A 36 29.68 -22.54 12.65
C LEU A 36 29.20 -22.00 11.30
N TYR A 37 29.89 -22.31 10.20
CA TYR A 37 29.51 -21.89 8.85
C TYR A 37 28.37 -22.76 8.30
N CYS A 38 28.30 -24.04 8.66
CA CYS A 38 27.12 -24.88 8.41
C CYS A 38 25.95 -24.49 9.33
N CYS A 39 26.20 -24.12 10.58
CA CYS A 39 25.16 -23.55 11.45
C CYS A 39 24.74 -22.16 10.97
N ASP A 40 25.63 -21.34 10.41
CA ASP A 40 25.30 -20.05 9.81
C ASP A 40 24.65 -20.23 8.43
N LEU A 41 24.96 -21.26 7.66
CA LEU A 41 24.26 -21.59 6.41
C LEU A 41 22.89 -22.22 6.66
N VAL A 42 22.74 -23.01 7.73
CA VAL A 42 21.46 -23.60 8.16
C VAL A 42 20.63 -22.57 8.96
N SER A 43 21.27 -21.64 9.67
CA SER A 43 20.64 -20.53 10.40
C SER A 43 20.49 -19.25 9.54
N CYS A 44 21.10 -19.17 8.35
CA CYS A 44 20.83 -18.12 7.36
C CYS A 44 19.46 -18.25 6.70
N ARG A 45 18.68 -19.29 7.01
CA ARG A 45 17.24 -19.31 6.71
C ARG A 45 16.39 -18.44 7.64
N VAL A 46 16.97 -17.82 8.67
CA VAL A 46 16.17 -17.18 9.73
C VAL A 46 16.65 -15.77 10.07
N HIS A 47 16.95 -14.92 9.08
CA HIS A 47 16.76 -13.46 9.24
C HIS A 47 16.14 -12.91 7.95
N GLY A 48 14.86 -13.26 7.78
CA GLY A 48 14.09 -13.16 6.55
C GLY A 48 14.02 -11.74 5.97
N ARG A 49 14.35 -11.65 4.68
CA ARG A 49 13.94 -10.56 3.80
C ARG A 49 12.58 -10.90 3.19
N THR A 50 11.96 -9.92 2.54
CA THR A 50 10.73 -10.15 1.79
C THR A 50 10.97 -11.14 0.65
N THR A 51 10.20 -12.21 0.62
CA THR A 51 10.24 -13.23 -0.44
C THR A 51 9.07 -13.06 -1.39
N ARG A 52 9.25 -13.48 -2.64
CA ARG A 52 8.22 -13.51 -3.68
C ARG A 52 8.36 -14.82 -4.42
N GLU A 53 7.30 -15.61 -4.44
CA GLU A 53 7.30 -16.91 -5.10
C GLU A 53 6.08 -17.06 -5.99
N VAL A 54 6.23 -17.84 -7.05
CA VAL A 54 5.12 -18.16 -7.95
C VAL A 54 4.14 -19.04 -7.19
N PHE A 55 2.90 -18.57 -7.05
CA PHE A 55 1.86 -19.28 -6.32
C PHE A 55 0.97 -20.11 -7.25
N LEU A 56 0.43 -19.48 -8.30
CA LEU A 56 -0.32 -20.14 -9.37
C LEU A 56 0.22 -19.65 -10.72
N GLU A 57 0.97 -20.50 -11.42
CA GLU A 57 1.70 -20.14 -12.64
C GLU A 57 0.82 -20.24 -13.88
N GLY A 58 0.57 -19.10 -14.55
CA GLY A 58 -0.13 -19.06 -15.84
C GLY A 58 0.74 -19.60 -16.99
N GLY A 59 0.30 -19.36 -18.22
CA GLY A 59 1.13 -19.65 -19.39
C GLY A 59 2.42 -18.80 -19.43
N GLN A 60 3.40 -19.23 -20.22
CA GLN A 60 4.65 -18.51 -20.43
C GLN A 60 4.92 -18.31 -21.92
N TRP A 61 5.29 -17.08 -22.29
CA TRP A 61 5.75 -16.77 -23.64
C TRP A 61 7.18 -17.27 -23.85
N VAL A 62 7.36 -18.13 -24.85
CA VAL A 62 8.65 -18.72 -25.22
C VAL A 62 8.96 -18.38 -26.68
N LYS A 63 10.18 -17.92 -26.96
CA LYS A 63 10.60 -17.62 -28.34
C LYS A 63 10.79 -18.93 -29.10
N LYS A 64 10.17 -19.05 -30.29
CA LYS A 64 10.39 -20.22 -31.16
C LYS A 64 11.86 -20.28 -31.61
N GLY A 65 12.43 -21.48 -31.66
CA GLY A 65 13.77 -21.70 -32.21
C GLY A 65 13.89 -21.31 -33.70
N ARG A 66 15.11 -21.15 -34.24
CA ARG A 66 15.30 -20.83 -35.67
C ARG A 66 14.76 -21.96 -36.57
N TRP A 67 14.04 -21.58 -37.61
CA TRP A 67 13.64 -22.45 -38.72
C TRP A 67 14.87 -22.82 -39.56
N LYS A 68 15.17 -24.11 -39.71
CA LYS A 68 16.24 -24.61 -40.58
C LYS A 68 15.74 -25.87 -41.30
N ASN A 69 15.86 -25.91 -42.63
CA ASN A 69 15.48 -27.05 -43.46
C ASN A 69 14.00 -27.50 -43.33
N GLY A 70 13.05 -26.56 -43.26
CA GLY A 70 11.62 -26.88 -43.26
C GLY A 70 11.08 -27.46 -41.94
N ILE A 71 11.91 -27.49 -40.88
CA ILE A 71 11.55 -28.02 -39.56
C ILE A 71 11.84 -26.95 -38.51
N TRP A 72 10.86 -26.61 -37.67
CA TRP A 72 11.12 -25.87 -36.43
C TRP A 72 11.97 -26.78 -35.55
N LYS A 73 13.19 -26.36 -35.15
CA LYS A 73 13.85 -27.02 -34.02
C LYS A 73 12.86 -26.95 -32.86
N SER A 74 12.35 -28.10 -32.43
CA SER A 74 11.53 -28.22 -31.23
C SER A 74 12.29 -27.52 -30.11
N SER A 75 11.70 -26.47 -29.54
CA SER A 75 12.02 -26.22 -28.14
C SER A 75 11.52 -27.46 -27.40
N PRO A 76 12.30 -28.06 -26.48
CA PRO A 76 11.80 -29.14 -25.62
C PRO A 76 10.47 -28.78 -24.94
N GLU A 77 10.20 -27.48 -24.79
CA GLU A 77 9.00 -26.92 -24.17
C GLU A 77 7.80 -26.78 -25.12
N TRP A 78 7.97 -26.98 -26.44
CA TRP A 78 6.92 -26.79 -27.45
C TRP A 78 6.40 -28.12 -28.04
N ASN A 79 5.07 -28.28 -28.09
CA ASN A 79 4.35 -29.41 -28.66
C ASN A 79 3.22 -28.89 -29.59
N PRO A 80 3.01 -29.48 -30.78
CA PRO A 80 1.90 -29.14 -31.69
C PRO A 80 0.50 -29.14 -31.04
N GLY A 81 0.29 -29.82 -29.91
CA GLY A 81 -0.99 -29.90 -29.17
C GLY A 81 -1.29 -28.74 -28.19
N TYR A 82 -0.56 -27.63 -28.22
CA TYR A 82 -0.91 -26.44 -27.42
C TYR A 82 -2.04 -25.63 -28.10
N GLU A 83 -3.27 -26.07 -27.85
CA GLU A 83 -4.53 -25.76 -28.56
C GLU A 83 -5.00 -24.28 -28.59
N TRP A 84 -4.40 -23.35 -27.83
CA TRP A 84 -4.93 -21.98 -27.75
C TRP A 84 -4.91 -21.20 -29.07
N TRP A 85 -4.01 -21.55 -29.99
CA TRP A 85 -3.94 -20.88 -31.29
C TRP A 85 -5.05 -21.29 -32.25
N ALA A 86 -5.37 -22.57 -32.32
CA ALA A 86 -6.45 -23.07 -33.17
C ALA A 86 -7.77 -22.41 -32.76
N TRP A 87 -7.97 -22.24 -31.44
CA TRP A 87 -9.13 -21.57 -30.88
C TRP A 87 -9.23 -20.08 -31.29
N CYS A 88 -8.12 -19.34 -31.25
CA CYS A 88 -8.10 -17.94 -31.70
C CYS A 88 -8.46 -17.76 -33.18
N MET A 89 -8.13 -18.73 -34.03
CA MET A 89 -8.36 -18.68 -35.48
C MET A 89 -9.73 -19.27 -35.91
N ASN A 90 -10.46 -19.93 -35.01
CA ASN A 90 -11.74 -20.60 -35.30
C ASN A 90 -12.96 -19.67 -35.10
N SER A 91 -14.17 -20.15 -35.46
CA SER A 91 -15.45 -19.42 -35.40
C SER A 91 -15.75 -18.74 -34.06
N VAL A 92 -15.20 -19.24 -32.95
CA VAL A 92 -15.35 -18.69 -31.60
C VAL A 92 -14.80 -17.25 -31.48
N SER A 93 -13.73 -16.92 -32.21
CA SER A 93 -13.21 -15.54 -32.22
C SER A 93 -14.13 -14.56 -32.96
N LYS A 94 -14.93 -15.05 -33.92
CA LYS A 94 -15.96 -14.26 -34.61
C LYS A 94 -17.15 -13.97 -33.69
N GLU A 95 -17.59 -14.96 -32.91
CA GLU A 95 -18.68 -14.81 -31.91
C GLU A 95 -18.31 -13.86 -30.77
N ALA A 96 -17.03 -13.79 -30.41
CA ALA A 96 -16.51 -12.87 -29.41
C ALA A 96 -15.98 -11.54 -29.98
N LYS A 97 -16.30 -11.20 -31.24
CA LYS A 97 -15.89 -9.97 -31.94
C LYS A 97 -14.39 -9.64 -31.84
N GLY A 98 -13.53 -10.65 -31.72
CA GLY A 98 -12.07 -10.48 -31.65
C GLY A 98 -11.49 -10.03 -30.30
N GLU A 99 -12.29 -9.78 -29.26
CA GLU A 99 -11.78 -9.38 -27.92
C GLU A 99 -11.00 -10.49 -27.19
N VAL A 100 -11.20 -11.70 -27.66
CA VAL A 100 -10.63 -12.94 -27.15
C VAL A 100 -9.18 -13.15 -27.63
N CYS A 101 -8.86 -12.68 -28.83
CA CYS A 101 -7.50 -12.68 -29.39
C CYS A 101 -6.87 -11.30 -29.17
N ARG A 102 -6.27 -11.12 -28.00
CA ARG A 102 -5.67 -9.86 -27.56
C ARG A 102 -4.58 -9.41 -28.55
N LYS A 103 -4.44 -8.11 -28.76
CA LYS A 103 -3.48 -7.53 -29.73
C LYS A 103 -2.04 -7.84 -29.32
N GLU A 104 -1.81 -7.91 -28.02
CA GLU A 104 -0.59 -8.30 -27.31
C GLU A 104 -0.12 -9.69 -27.76
N TRP A 105 -1.04 -10.66 -27.85
CA TRP A 105 -0.72 -12.01 -28.33
C TRP A 105 -0.30 -12.03 -29.80
N LEU A 106 -1.04 -11.31 -30.64
CA LEU A 106 -0.71 -11.18 -32.07
C LEU A 106 0.66 -10.52 -32.25
N SER A 107 0.98 -9.52 -31.42
CA SER A 107 2.28 -8.86 -31.38
C SER A 107 3.40 -9.82 -30.99
N GLN A 108 3.22 -10.58 -29.90
CA GLN A 108 4.18 -11.59 -29.45
C GLN A 108 4.43 -12.67 -30.51
N ARG A 109 3.39 -13.13 -31.20
CA ARG A 109 3.54 -14.07 -32.31
C ARG A 109 4.32 -13.51 -33.49
N ARG A 110 4.08 -12.25 -33.89
CA ARG A 110 4.87 -11.61 -34.95
C ARG A 110 6.35 -11.49 -34.57
N LYS A 111 6.64 -11.35 -33.26
CA LYS A 111 8.00 -11.40 -32.71
C LYS A 111 8.59 -12.82 -32.60
N GLY A 112 7.85 -13.84 -33.02
CA GLY A 112 8.29 -15.24 -33.02
C GLY A 112 8.05 -15.98 -31.71
N TYR A 113 7.23 -15.46 -30.79
CA TYR A 113 6.90 -16.15 -29.55
C TYR A 113 5.72 -17.11 -29.72
N THR A 114 5.68 -18.13 -28.85
CA THR A 114 4.54 -19.03 -28.66
C THR A 114 4.24 -19.14 -27.18
N LEU A 115 2.98 -19.30 -26.84
CA LEU A 115 2.55 -19.49 -25.46
C LEU A 115 2.61 -20.98 -25.10
N VAL A 116 3.23 -21.31 -23.97
CA VAL A 116 3.35 -22.66 -23.43
C VAL A 116 2.66 -22.69 -22.05
N PRO A 117 1.76 -23.66 -21.77
CA PRO A 117 1.17 -23.80 -20.45
C PRO A 117 2.21 -24.27 -19.42
N LYS A 118 2.19 -23.67 -18.22
CA LYS A 118 3.06 -24.08 -17.10
C LYS A 118 2.33 -24.93 -16.08
N THR A 119 1.04 -24.67 -15.89
CA THR A 119 0.20 -25.41 -14.94
C THR A 119 -0.91 -26.17 -15.66
N LYS A 120 -1.19 -27.38 -15.15
CA LYS A 120 -2.42 -28.12 -15.41
C LYS A 120 -3.20 -28.28 -14.11
N VAL A 121 -4.52 -28.23 -14.18
CA VAL A 121 -5.40 -28.54 -13.05
C VAL A 121 -6.32 -29.70 -13.41
N LEU A 122 -6.75 -30.48 -12.41
CA LEU A 122 -7.71 -31.55 -12.62
C LEU A 122 -9.04 -30.95 -13.04
N PHE A 123 -9.46 -31.26 -14.26
CA PHE A 123 -10.70 -30.79 -14.87
C PHE A 123 -11.68 -31.94 -14.97
N ARG A 124 -12.96 -31.65 -14.74
CA ARG A 124 -14.06 -32.61 -14.84
C ARG A 124 -15.05 -32.19 -15.92
N GLU A 125 -15.28 -33.10 -16.86
CA GLU A 125 -16.30 -32.99 -17.90
C GLU A 125 -17.71 -33.23 -17.35
N GLN A 126 -18.73 -32.83 -18.10
CA GLN A 126 -20.13 -33.03 -17.70
C GLN A 126 -20.50 -34.53 -17.55
N ASN A 127 -19.86 -35.42 -18.30
CA ASN A 127 -20.05 -36.87 -18.19
C ASN A 127 -19.26 -37.51 -17.04
N GLY A 128 -18.57 -36.72 -16.20
CA GLY A 128 -17.77 -37.19 -15.08
C GLY A 128 -16.33 -37.56 -15.42
N THR A 129 -15.94 -37.61 -16.70
CA THR A 129 -14.55 -37.86 -17.11
C THR A 129 -13.63 -36.79 -16.54
N GLN A 130 -12.49 -37.21 -15.99
CA GLN A 130 -11.50 -36.31 -15.43
C GLN A 130 -10.18 -36.38 -16.18
N TRP A 131 -9.55 -35.23 -16.39
CA TRP A 131 -8.23 -35.13 -17.03
C TRP A 131 -7.51 -33.85 -16.62
N MET A 132 -6.19 -33.81 -16.80
CA MET A 132 -5.38 -32.65 -16.46
C MET A 132 -5.42 -31.60 -17.59
N ARG A 133 -6.10 -30.49 -17.35
CA ARG A 133 -6.31 -29.43 -18.35
C ARG A 133 -5.31 -28.28 -18.18
N ASN A 134 -4.72 -27.84 -19.29
CA ASN A 134 -3.82 -26.69 -19.35
C ASN A 134 -4.53 -25.40 -18.93
N VAL A 135 -3.86 -24.57 -18.15
CA VAL A 135 -4.39 -23.27 -17.70
C VAL A 135 -3.68 -22.13 -18.41
N HIS A 136 -4.47 -21.19 -18.93
CA HIS A 136 -3.95 -19.99 -19.57
C HIS A 136 -3.53 -18.94 -18.54
N SER A 137 -4.41 -18.61 -17.61
CA SER A 137 -4.18 -17.55 -16.63
C SER A 137 -4.88 -17.81 -15.32
N PHE A 138 -4.27 -17.34 -14.24
CA PHE A 138 -4.90 -17.25 -12.93
C PHE A 138 -5.12 -15.78 -12.56
N ARG A 139 -6.31 -15.45 -12.08
CA ARG A 139 -6.70 -14.06 -11.77
C ARG A 139 -7.57 -13.98 -10.52
N VAL A 140 -7.84 -12.77 -10.08
CA VAL A 140 -8.76 -12.44 -8.97
C VAL A 140 -8.35 -13.15 -7.66
N PRO A 141 -7.13 -12.87 -7.14
CA PRO A 141 -6.65 -13.51 -5.92
C PRO A 141 -7.46 -13.08 -4.70
N SER A 142 -7.75 -14.05 -3.84
CA SER A 142 -8.16 -13.85 -2.44
C SER A 142 -7.31 -14.75 -1.55
N PHE A 143 -6.80 -14.21 -0.44
CA PHE A 143 -5.94 -14.95 0.47
C PHE A 143 -6.43 -14.82 1.91
N VAL A 144 -6.71 -15.95 2.53
CA VAL A 144 -7.32 -16.02 3.88
C VAL A 144 -6.65 -17.10 4.72
N GLU A 145 -6.78 -16.97 6.04
CA GLU A 145 -6.45 -18.02 7.00
C GLU A 145 -7.73 -18.58 7.61
N VAL A 146 -7.90 -19.90 7.60
CA VAL A 146 -9.05 -20.59 8.20
C VAL A 146 -8.54 -21.63 9.19
N SER A 147 -8.72 -21.39 10.50
CA SER A 147 -8.27 -22.32 11.55
C SER A 147 -6.80 -22.75 11.39
N GLY A 148 -5.91 -21.80 11.09
CA GLY A 148 -4.48 -22.06 10.88
C GLY A 148 -4.12 -22.76 9.56
N VAL A 149 -5.05 -22.80 8.59
CA VAL A 149 -4.82 -23.24 7.21
C VAL A 149 -4.77 -22.01 6.32
N LEU A 150 -3.69 -21.83 5.56
CA LEU A 150 -3.60 -20.77 4.54
C LEU A 150 -4.34 -21.21 3.28
N VAL A 151 -5.21 -20.36 2.74
CA VAL A 151 -6.03 -20.66 1.57
C VAL A 151 -5.98 -19.51 0.58
N GLY A 152 -5.39 -19.74 -0.59
CA GLY A 152 -5.44 -18.85 -1.75
C GLY A 152 -6.50 -19.30 -2.73
N ILE A 153 -7.43 -18.43 -3.08
CA ILE A 153 -8.50 -18.65 -4.05
C ILE A 153 -8.31 -17.74 -5.25
N ALA A 154 -8.59 -18.24 -6.44
CA ALA A 154 -8.46 -17.50 -7.70
C ALA A 154 -9.40 -18.03 -8.79
N ASP A 155 -9.64 -17.22 -9.81
CA ASP A 155 -10.09 -17.67 -11.11
C ASP A 155 -9.01 -18.55 -11.75
N VAL A 156 -9.43 -19.68 -12.32
CA VAL A 156 -8.65 -20.44 -13.30
C VAL A 156 -9.26 -20.24 -14.69
N ARG A 157 -8.59 -19.45 -15.52
CA ARG A 157 -9.03 -19.14 -16.89
C ARG A 157 -8.30 -20.04 -17.86
N TYR A 158 -9.03 -20.99 -18.46
CA TYR A 158 -8.42 -22.09 -19.21
C TYR A 158 -8.00 -21.71 -20.62
N ILE A 159 -8.67 -20.73 -21.23
CA ILE A 159 -8.54 -20.48 -22.67
C ILE A 159 -7.85 -19.14 -22.95
N SER A 160 -8.25 -18.09 -22.26
CA SER A 160 -7.72 -16.74 -22.41
C SER A 160 -7.88 -15.98 -21.09
N SER A 161 -7.14 -14.89 -20.92
CA SER A 161 -7.31 -13.98 -19.79
C SER A 161 -8.57 -13.12 -19.90
N ALA A 162 -9.29 -13.13 -21.03
CA ALA A 162 -10.53 -12.39 -21.22
C ALA A 162 -11.63 -12.81 -20.22
N ASP A 163 -12.36 -11.81 -19.71
CA ASP A 163 -13.28 -11.94 -18.56
C ASP A 163 -14.48 -12.87 -18.78
N PHE A 164 -14.86 -13.10 -20.04
CA PHE A 164 -16.05 -13.86 -20.40
C PHE A 164 -15.75 -15.25 -20.97
N THR A 165 -14.52 -15.75 -20.77
CA THR A 165 -14.11 -17.07 -21.25
C THR A 165 -14.25 -18.16 -20.19
N PHE A 166 -14.08 -19.41 -20.61
CA PHE A 166 -14.29 -20.59 -19.78
C PHE A 166 -13.42 -20.55 -18.52
N THR A 167 -14.07 -20.36 -17.37
CA THR A 167 -13.42 -20.06 -16.08
C THR A 167 -14.04 -20.88 -14.94
N GLU A 168 -13.22 -21.30 -14.00
CA GLU A 168 -13.64 -21.93 -12.75
C GLU A 168 -12.94 -21.29 -11.56
N THR A 169 -13.27 -21.71 -10.33
CA THR A 169 -12.58 -21.24 -9.12
C THR A 169 -11.66 -22.33 -8.57
N VAL A 170 -10.39 -21.99 -8.40
CA VAL A 170 -9.36 -22.85 -7.80
C VAL A 170 -9.03 -22.38 -6.38
N ALA A 171 -8.71 -23.34 -5.50
CA ALA A 171 -8.06 -23.08 -4.23
C ALA A 171 -6.70 -23.78 -4.18
N LYS A 172 -5.69 -23.08 -3.67
CA LYS A 172 -4.40 -23.64 -3.27
C LYS A 172 -4.23 -23.37 -1.78
N TYR A 173 -4.09 -24.43 -0.99
CA TYR A 173 -4.11 -24.33 0.47
C TYR A 173 -3.00 -25.15 1.14
N SER A 174 -2.56 -24.67 2.31
CA SER A 174 -1.46 -25.20 3.10
C SER A 174 -1.88 -25.35 4.56
N ALA A 175 -1.62 -26.52 5.14
CA ALA A 175 -1.92 -26.82 6.54
C ALA A 175 -0.70 -26.62 7.47
N ASP A 176 0.48 -26.45 6.88
CA ASP A 176 1.80 -26.38 7.53
C ASP A 176 2.44 -24.99 7.41
N GLY A 177 1.63 -23.93 7.28
CA GLY A 177 2.12 -22.55 7.31
C GLY A 177 2.83 -22.08 6.03
N GLY A 178 2.63 -22.79 4.92
CA GLY A 178 3.11 -22.45 3.58
C GLY A 178 4.23 -23.34 3.05
N ASP A 179 4.64 -24.37 3.79
CA ASP A 179 5.73 -25.26 3.38
C ASP A 179 5.29 -26.21 2.26
N THR A 180 4.07 -26.75 2.34
CA THR A 180 3.47 -27.57 1.28
C THR A 180 2.07 -27.09 0.91
N TRP A 181 1.70 -27.30 -0.35
CA TRP A 181 0.45 -26.79 -0.90
C TRP A 181 -0.31 -27.86 -1.67
N LYS A 182 -1.63 -27.92 -1.49
CA LYS A 182 -2.56 -28.69 -2.32
C LYS A 182 -3.37 -27.74 -3.20
N THR A 183 -3.51 -28.06 -4.48
CA THR A 183 -4.31 -27.27 -5.44
C THR A 183 -5.53 -28.07 -5.89
N LYS A 184 -6.72 -27.46 -5.86
CA LYS A 184 -7.98 -28.10 -6.23
C LYS A 184 -8.94 -27.10 -6.86
N VAL A 185 -9.62 -27.48 -7.95
CA VAL A 185 -10.81 -26.74 -8.42
C VAL A 185 -11.93 -26.96 -7.41
N ILE A 186 -12.37 -25.88 -6.77
CA ILE A 186 -13.36 -25.92 -5.69
C ILE A 186 -14.77 -25.56 -6.15
N ILE A 187 -14.90 -24.79 -7.23
CA ILE A 187 -16.20 -24.44 -7.81
C ILE A 187 -16.11 -24.61 -9.32
N GLU A 188 -16.90 -25.55 -9.83
CA GLU A 188 -17.00 -25.82 -11.25
C GLU A 188 -18.04 -24.87 -11.91
N ASN A 189 -17.79 -24.48 -13.16
CA ASN A 189 -18.81 -23.77 -13.94
C ASN A 189 -19.89 -24.73 -14.46
N SER A 190 -20.89 -24.18 -15.14
CA SER A 190 -22.08 -24.91 -15.57
C SER A 190 -21.89 -25.92 -16.69
N ARG A 191 -20.77 -25.87 -17.41
CA ARG A 191 -20.50 -26.69 -18.62
C ARG A 191 -21.51 -26.51 -19.76
N VAL A 192 -22.39 -25.50 -19.70
CA VAL A 192 -23.42 -25.27 -20.75
C VAL A 192 -22.78 -24.90 -22.09
N ASN A 193 -21.67 -24.17 -22.07
CA ASN A 193 -20.90 -23.76 -23.23
C ASN A 193 -19.41 -23.98 -22.96
N THR A 194 -18.75 -24.67 -23.88
CA THR A 194 -17.33 -25.05 -23.78
C THR A 194 -16.35 -23.88 -23.84
N ASN A 195 -16.81 -22.70 -24.27
CA ASN A 195 -15.99 -21.49 -24.41
C ASN A 195 -16.33 -20.40 -23.41
N PHE A 196 -17.60 -20.30 -22.99
CA PHE A 196 -18.11 -19.14 -22.25
C PHE A 196 -18.68 -19.47 -20.87
N SER A 197 -18.94 -20.74 -20.54
CA SER A 197 -19.40 -21.07 -19.17
C SER A 197 -18.35 -20.70 -18.15
N ARG A 198 -18.76 -19.98 -17.11
CA ARG A 198 -17.83 -19.43 -16.12
C ARG A 198 -18.46 -19.22 -14.76
N VAL A 199 -17.66 -19.43 -13.73
CA VAL A 199 -17.83 -18.81 -12.42
C VAL A 199 -16.69 -17.81 -12.23
N VAL A 200 -16.99 -16.61 -11.74
CA VAL A 200 -16.05 -15.48 -11.75
C VAL A 200 -16.09 -14.68 -10.46
N ASP A 201 -15.04 -13.90 -10.27
CA ASP A 201 -14.89 -12.89 -9.23
C ASP A 201 -15.09 -13.44 -7.80
N PRO A 202 -14.39 -14.54 -7.42
CA PRO A 202 -14.54 -15.14 -6.10
C PRO A 202 -14.23 -14.11 -5.02
N THR A 203 -15.24 -13.84 -4.20
CA THR A 203 -15.12 -12.99 -3.01
C THR A 203 -15.28 -13.87 -1.79
N VAL A 204 -14.34 -13.79 -0.85
CA VAL A 204 -14.15 -14.80 0.21
C VAL A 204 -14.29 -14.18 1.59
N ALA A 205 -15.04 -14.83 2.47
CA ALA A 205 -15.10 -14.52 3.91
C ALA A 205 -14.81 -15.76 4.76
N VAL A 206 -14.35 -15.53 5.98
CA VAL A 206 -14.01 -16.59 6.93
C VAL A 206 -14.65 -16.30 8.27
N LYS A 207 -15.33 -17.29 8.86
CA LYS A 207 -15.85 -17.24 10.23
C LYS A 207 -15.67 -18.60 10.89
N GLY A 208 -14.87 -18.65 11.96
CA GLY A 208 -14.51 -19.91 12.62
C GLY A 208 -13.74 -20.85 11.68
N ASN A 209 -14.21 -22.08 11.53
CA ASN A 209 -13.68 -23.05 10.56
C ASN A 209 -14.41 -23.02 9.21
N ASN A 210 -15.34 -22.08 9.00
CA ASN A 210 -16.09 -21.97 7.76
C ASN A 210 -15.47 -20.92 6.82
N ILE A 211 -15.45 -21.26 5.54
CA ILE A 211 -15.12 -20.39 4.42
C ILE A 211 -16.37 -20.17 3.57
N PHE A 212 -16.61 -18.92 3.20
CA PHE A 212 -17.74 -18.50 2.37
C PHE A 212 -17.20 -17.95 1.07
N VAL A 213 -17.67 -18.44 -0.08
CA VAL A 213 -17.20 -18.03 -1.40
C VAL A 213 -18.39 -17.61 -2.25
N LEU A 214 -18.47 -16.32 -2.55
CA LEU A 214 -19.47 -15.73 -3.44
C LEU A 214 -18.89 -15.65 -4.86
N VAL A 215 -19.59 -16.22 -5.84
CA VAL A 215 -19.20 -16.18 -7.26
C VAL A 215 -20.38 -15.81 -8.15
N GLY A 216 -20.12 -14.98 -9.16
CA GLY A 216 -21.04 -14.82 -10.29
C GLY A 216 -20.92 -16.00 -11.23
N ARG A 217 -22.03 -16.42 -11.84
CA ARG A 217 -22.07 -17.50 -12.83
C ARG A 217 -22.70 -17.01 -14.13
N TYR A 218 -22.09 -17.39 -15.25
CA TYR A 218 -22.59 -17.14 -16.60
C TYR A 218 -22.47 -18.40 -17.43
N ASN A 219 -23.43 -18.66 -18.32
CA ASN A 219 -23.47 -19.91 -19.07
C ASN A 219 -22.98 -19.75 -20.51
N THR A 220 -23.45 -18.72 -21.21
CA THR A 220 -23.32 -18.61 -22.68
C THR A 220 -22.84 -17.25 -23.19
N SER A 221 -22.95 -16.19 -22.38
CA SER A 221 -22.67 -14.83 -22.82
C SER A 221 -21.20 -14.62 -23.15
N SER A 222 -20.91 -14.09 -24.33
CA SER A 222 -19.57 -13.70 -24.79
C SER A 222 -19.23 -12.22 -24.50
N LYS A 223 -19.92 -11.58 -23.55
CA LYS A 223 -19.74 -10.17 -23.20
C LYS A 223 -19.39 -9.96 -21.73
N TYR A 224 -18.63 -8.90 -21.46
CA TYR A 224 -18.45 -8.39 -20.10
C TYR A 224 -19.80 -8.09 -19.45
N TRP A 225 -19.94 -8.36 -18.15
CA TRP A 225 -21.24 -8.37 -17.48
C TRP A 225 -21.98 -7.03 -17.51
N THR A 226 -21.26 -5.90 -17.41
CA THR A 226 -21.89 -4.57 -17.50
C THR A 226 -22.41 -4.25 -18.91
N TRP A 227 -22.03 -5.02 -19.92
CA TRP A 227 -22.53 -4.87 -21.30
C TRP A 227 -23.72 -5.79 -21.63
N GLN A 228 -24.12 -6.66 -20.70
CA GLN A 228 -25.25 -7.58 -20.90
C GLN A 228 -26.58 -6.95 -20.47
N HIS A 229 -27.64 -7.12 -21.24
CA HIS A 229 -28.96 -6.62 -20.85
C HIS A 229 -29.67 -7.62 -19.92
N TYR A 230 -30.41 -7.09 -18.94
CA TYR A 230 -31.40 -7.81 -18.12
C TYR A 230 -30.96 -9.04 -17.31
N GLY A 231 -29.69 -9.45 -17.33
CA GLY A 231 -29.16 -10.50 -16.45
C GLY A 231 -29.70 -11.91 -16.72
N GLU A 232 -30.12 -12.18 -17.96
CA GLU A 232 -30.72 -13.48 -18.35
C GLU A 232 -29.74 -14.65 -18.21
N ASP A 233 -28.48 -14.46 -18.63
CA ASP A 233 -27.42 -15.48 -18.54
C ASP A 233 -26.73 -15.52 -17.17
N TRP A 234 -27.09 -14.60 -16.25
CA TRP A 234 -26.41 -14.42 -14.97
C TRP A 234 -27.07 -15.20 -13.84
N ASP A 235 -26.23 -15.72 -12.95
CA ASP A 235 -26.62 -16.27 -11.66
C ASP A 235 -25.57 -15.89 -10.60
N ILE A 236 -25.89 -16.06 -9.32
CA ILE A 236 -25.02 -15.71 -8.20
C ILE A 236 -25.11 -16.78 -7.12
N LEU A 237 -23.97 -17.38 -6.80
CA LEU A 237 -23.90 -18.55 -5.94
C LEU A 237 -23.05 -18.26 -4.71
N MET A 238 -23.58 -18.60 -3.53
CA MET A 238 -22.86 -18.59 -2.27
C MET A 238 -22.53 -20.02 -1.86
N TYR A 239 -21.24 -20.32 -1.75
CA TYR A 239 -20.74 -21.58 -1.24
C TYR A 239 -20.32 -21.41 0.21
N LYS A 240 -20.75 -22.34 1.07
CA LYS A 240 -20.27 -22.48 2.45
C LYS A 240 -19.47 -23.77 2.54
N GLY A 241 -18.21 -23.66 2.91
CA GLY A 241 -17.32 -24.80 3.12
C GLY A 241 -16.81 -24.84 4.55
N THR A 242 -16.60 -26.05 5.07
CA THR A 242 -15.91 -26.27 6.35
C THR A 242 -14.50 -26.73 6.06
N VAL A 243 -13.53 -26.04 6.65
CA VAL A 243 -12.11 -26.38 6.58
C VAL A 243 -11.78 -27.26 7.78
N ILE A 244 -11.23 -28.44 7.51
CA ILE A 244 -10.82 -29.41 8.52
C ILE A 244 -9.30 -29.54 8.44
N LYS A 245 -8.61 -29.20 9.53
CA LYS A 245 -7.18 -29.40 9.71
C LYS A 245 -6.98 -30.63 10.60
N GLU A 246 -6.26 -31.61 10.11
CA GLU A 246 -5.98 -32.87 10.80
C GLU A 246 -4.48 -33.04 10.93
N GLU A 247 -4.04 -33.52 12.08
CA GLU A 247 -2.66 -33.94 12.32
C GLU A 247 -2.67 -35.41 12.71
N LYS A 248 -1.99 -36.23 11.91
CA LYS A 248 -1.88 -37.68 12.17
C LYS A 248 -0.45 -38.13 11.84
N ASP A 249 0.17 -38.83 12.78
CA ASP A 249 1.53 -39.37 12.65
C ASP A 249 2.57 -38.29 12.24
N GLY A 250 2.41 -37.06 12.74
CA GLY A 250 3.27 -35.91 12.41
C GLY A 250 3.02 -35.27 11.04
N ASN A 251 2.06 -35.77 10.26
CA ASN A 251 1.65 -35.18 8.99
C ASN A 251 0.40 -34.30 9.20
N VAL A 252 0.55 -33.00 8.89
CA VAL A 252 -0.54 -32.03 8.99
C VAL A 252 -1.20 -31.90 7.62
N THR A 253 -2.50 -32.18 7.55
CA THR A 253 -3.27 -32.06 6.31
C THR A 253 -4.49 -31.18 6.51
N ALA A 254 -4.98 -30.60 5.42
CA ALA A 254 -6.24 -29.89 5.39
C ALA A 254 -7.15 -30.46 4.30
N SER A 255 -8.45 -30.32 4.51
CA SER A 255 -9.50 -30.56 3.51
C SER A 255 -10.57 -29.48 3.61
N ILE A 256 -11.32 -29.29 2.51
CA ILE A 256 -12.45 -28.37 2.44
C ILE A 256 -13.64 -29.14 1.92
N THR A 257 -14.72 -29.15 2.70
CA THR A 257 -15.99 -29.81 2.36
C THR A 257 -17.07 -28.75 2.21
N PHE A 258 -17.71 -28.69 1.04
CA PHE A 258 -18.75 -27.71 0.74
C PHE A 258 -20.15 -28.28 0.93
N GLU A 259 -21.03 -27.47 1.49
CA GLU A 259 -22.48 -27.67 1.45
C GLU A 259 -23.01 -27.41 0.02
N ALA A 260 -24.29 -27.74 -0.23
CA ALA A 260 -24.94 -27.35 -1.47
C ALA A 260 -24.96 -25.81 -1.59
N PRO A 261 -24.63 -25.23 -2.76
CA PRO A 261 -24.58 -23.79 -2.91
C PRO A 261 -25.97 -23.16 -2.83
N GLN A 262 -26.05 -21.99 -2.23
CA GLN A 262 -27.25 -21.16 -2.25
C GLN A 262 -27.24 -20.28 -3.50
N ASN A 263 -28.34 -20.28 -4.23
CA ASN A 263 -28.57 -19.31 -5.30
C ASN A 263 -29.16 -18.03 -4.69
N LEU A 264 -28.44 -16.91 -4.78
CA LEU A 264 -28.83 -15.63 -4.19
C LEU A 264 -29.51 -14.68 -5.19
N LYS A 265 -29.85 -15.15 -6.40
CA LYS A 265 -30.45 -14.32 -7.46
C LYS A 265 -31.76 -13.66 -7.02
N PHE A 266 -32.54 -14.33 -6.17
CA PHE A 266 -33.81 -13.82 -5.65
C PHE A 266 -33.66 -12.51 -4.86
N LEU A 267 -32.50 -12.27 -4.23
CA LEU A 267 -32.25 -11.04 -3.46
C LEU A 267 -32.26 -9.80 -4.33
N LEU A 268 -32.05 -9.92 -5.64
CA LEU A 268 -32.07 -8.77 -6.53
C LEU A 268 -33.43 -8.05 -6.51
N ALA A 269 -34.51 -8.80 -6.30
CA ALA A 269 -35.86 -8.25 -6.18
C ALA A 269 -36.05 -7.37 -4.92
N THR A 270 -35.17 -7.48 -3.92
CA THR A 270 -35.24 -6.69 -2.68
C THR A 270 -34.48 -5.36 -2.79
N VAL A 271 -33.83 -5.06 -3.91
CA VAL A 271 -33.05 -3.82 -4.10
C VAL A 271 -33.91 -2.77 -4.81
N PRO A 272 -34.39 -1.72 -4.13
CA PRO A 272 -35.28 -0.72 -4.74
C PRO A 272 -34.47 0.30 -5.55
N SER A 273 -34.27 0.00 -6.84
CA SER A 273 -33.74 0.92 -7.86
C SER A 273 -32.34 1.49 -7.59
N PRO A 274 -31.26 0.68 -7.60
CA PRO A 274 -29.90 1.16 -7.38
C PRO A 274 -29.47 2.20 -8.42
N GLY A 275 -28.92 3.32 -7.94
CA GLY A 275 -28.60 4.47 -8.79
C GLY A 275 -29.81 5.09 -9.50
N GLY A 276 -31.03 4.85 -8.99
CA GLY A 276 -32.28 5.39 -9.53
C GLY A 276 -32.97 4.50 -10.58
N HIS A 277 -32.45 3.32 -10.89
CA HIS A 277 -33.00 2.43 -11.93
C HIS A 277 -33.10 0.98 -11.47
N PRO A 278 -34.04 0.18 -12.03
CA PRO A 278 -34.19 -1.22 -11.65
C PRO A 278 -32.87 -2.01 -11.68
N PRO A 279 -32.63 -2.91 -10.72
CA PRO A 279 -31.44 -3.75 -10.71
C PRO A 279 -31.50 -4.81 -11.81
N SER A 280 -30.35 -5.31 -12.26
CA SER A 280 -30.27 -6.36 -13.29
C SER A 280 -29.34 -7.52 -12.94
N GLN A 281 -28.20 -7.25 -12.29
CA GLN A 281 -27.20 -8.24 -11.91
C GLN A 281 -26.41 -7.72 -10.70
N PHE A 282 -25.76 -8.61 -9.95
CA PHE A 282 -24.70 -8.20 -9.02
C PHE A 282 -23.59 -9.24 -8.94
N LEU A 283 -22.40 -8.80 -8.53
CA LEU A 283 -21.25 -9.64 -8.27
C LEU A 283 -20.68 -9.31 -6.89
N GLY A 284 -19.82 -10.19 -6.38
CA GLY A 284 -18.97 -9.88 -5.24
C GLY A 284 -18.07 -8.69 -5.53
N GLY A 285 -17.68 -7.96 -4.49
CA GLY A 285 -16.84 -6.79 -4.61
C GLY A 285 -15.38 -7.11 -4.94
N VAL A 286 -14.92 -8.36 -4.79
CA VAL A 286 -13.51 -8.74 -4.87
C VAL A 286 -12.66 -8.00 -3.82
N GLY A 287 -11.57 -8.61 -3.38
CA GLY A 287 -10.76 -8.09 -2.26
C GLY A 287 -11.24 -8.65 -0.93
N ASN A 288 -10.98 -7.93 0.16
CA ASN A 288 -11.26 -8.41 1.51
C ASN A 288 -12.74 -8.19 1.90
N THR A 289 -13.23 -9.13 2.71
CA THR A 289 -14.50 -9.06 3.41
C THR A 289 -14.24 -8.82 4.90
N ALA A 290 -15.31 -8.61 5.67
CA ALA A 290 -15.20 -8.43 7.12
C ALA A 290 -16.16 -9.37 7.85
N VAL A 291 -15.76 -9.77 9.06
CA VAL A 291 -16.68 -10.28 10.07
C VAL A 291 -16.67 -9.28 11.21
N THR A 292 -17.85 -8.79 11.59
CA THR A 292 -17.99 -7.83 12.67
C THR A 292 -17.81 -8.51 14.04
N PRO A 293 -17.51 -7.77 15.12
CA PRO A 293 -17.35 -8.36 16.46
C PRO A 293 -18.59 -9.11 16.98
N ASP A 294 -19.79 -8.71 16.58
CA ASP A 294 -21.06 -9.40 16.86
C ASP A 294 -21.34 -10.58 15.91
N GLY A 295 -20.42 -10.86 14.99
CA GLY A 295 -20.41 -12.07 14.17
C GLY A 295 -21.15 -11.95 12.83
N ALA A 296 -21.56 -10.75 12.40
CA ALA A 296 -22.12 -10.57 11.06
C ALA A 296 -21.02 -10.77 10.01
N ILE A 297 -21.29 -11.59 9.00
CA ILE A 297 -20.42 -11.79 7.84
C ILE A 297 -20.80 -10.77 6.79
N VAL A 298 -19.85 -9.96 6.31
CA VAL A 298 -20.12 -8.81 5.45
C VAL A 298 -19.26 -8.85 4.20
N PHE A 299 -19.94 -8.92 3.05
CA PHE A 299 -19.37 -8.76 1.72
C PHE A 299 -19.70 -7.36 1.20
N SER A 300 -18.75 -6.75 0.51
CA SER A 300 -19.08 -5.74 -0.50
C SER A 300 -19.61 -6.45 -1.75
N VAL A 301 -20.53 -5.79 -2.45
CA VAL A 301 -21.09 -6.27 -3.71
C VAL A 301 -21.27 -5.09 -4.66
N GLN A 302 -21.10 -5.36 -5.94
CA GLN A 302 -21.29 -4.40 -7.03
C GLN A 302 -22.59 -4.73 -7.76
N VAL A 303 -23.57 -3.83 -7.68
CA VAL A 303 -24.93 -4.00 -8.20
C VAL A 303 -25.10 -3.15 -9.44
N LYS A 304 -25.49 -3.78 -10.54
CA LYS A 304 -25.72 -3.15 -11.83
C LYS A 304 -27.20 -2.90 -12.05
N ASN A 305 -27.54 -1.70 -12.50
CA ASN A 305 -28.90 -1.35 -12.90
C ASN A 305 -29.16 -1.52 -14.42
N THR A 306 -30.41 -1.37 -14.84
CA THR A 306 -30.83 -1.50 -16.25
C THR A 306 -30.26 -0.42 -17.18
N TRP A 307 -29.64 0.63 -16.63
CA TRP A 307 -28.92 1.66 -17.39
C TRP A 307 -27.41 1.36 -17.51
N ASN A 308 -26.99 0.15 -17.13
CA ASN A 308 -25.60 -0.30 -17.10
C ASN A 308 -24.69 0.49 -16.15
N GLN A 309 -25.28 1.23 -15.22
CA GLN A 309 -24.54 1.87 -14.14
C GLN A 309 -24.35 0.89 -12.99
N VAL A 310 -23.28 1.08 -12.21
CA VAL A 310 -22.94 0.23 -11.08
C VAL A 310 -22.83 1.05 -9.81
N VAL A 311 -23.40 0.52 -8.73
CA VAL A 311 -23.24 1.01 -7.36
C VAL A 311 -22.68 -0.11 -6.48
N GLY A 312 -21.92 0.25 -5.46
CA GLY A 312 -21.58 -0.63 -4.35
C GLY A 312 -22.68 -0.70 -3.29
N LYS A 313 -22.93 -1.90 -2.76
CA LYS A 313 -23.75 -2.17 -1.57
C LYS A 313 -23.01 -3.16 -0.66
N LEU A 314 -23.56 -3.42 0.53
CA LEU A 314 -23.15 -4.54 1.35
C LEU A 314 -24.15 -5.69 1.21
N LEU A 315 -23.64 -6.91 1.23
CA LEU A 315 -24.39 -8.15 1.38
C LEU A 315 -23.92 -8.79 2.68
N TYR A 316 -24.84 -9.03 3.61
CA TYR A 316 -24.47 -9.53 4.95
C TYR A 316 -25.36 -10.67 5.42
N SER A 317 -24.83 -11.44 6.36
CA SER A 317 -25.54 -12.50 7.08
C SER A 317 -25.23 -12.40 8.56
N THR A 318 -26.26 -12.45 9.40
CA THR A 318 -26.18 -12.46 10.86
C THR A 318 -26.50 -13.83 11.47
N ASP A 319 -26.73 -14.84 10.64
CA ASP A 319 -27.19 -16.18 11.02
C ASP A 319 -26.29 -17.30 10.46
N ASP A 320 -24.99 -17.02 10.35
CA ASP A 320 -23.95 -17.94 9.88
C ASP A 320 -24.15 -18.43 8.42
N GLY A 321 -24.61 -17.51 7.59
CA GLY A 321 -24.81 -17.70 6.15
C GLY A 321 -26.07 -18.45 5.78
N LYS A 322 -27.04 -18.62 6.70
CA LYS A 322 -28.33 -19.26 6.39
C LYS A 322 -29.23 -18.34 5.56
N THR A 323 -29.23 -17.05 5.88
CA THR A 323 -29.91 -16.01 5.09
C THR A 323 -28.97 -14.84 4.82
N TRP A 324 -29.23 -14.14 3.71
CA TRP A 324 -28.41 -13.02 3.23
C TRP A 324 -29.29 -11.82 2.93
N HIS A 325 -28.79 -10.63 3.25
CA HIS A 325 -29.53 -9.37 3.15
C HIS A 325 -28.68 -8.30 2.48
N PHE A 326 -29.30 -7.48 1.64
CA PHE A 326 -28.66 -6.27 1.14
C PHE A 326 -28.76 -5.14 2.17
N SER A 327 -27.73 -4.30 2.23
CA SER A 327 -27.82 -3.01 2.93
C SER A 327 -28.85 -2.09 2.28
N ALA A 328 -29.54 -1.27 3.08
CA ALA A 328 -30.47 -0.28 2.53
C ALA A 328 -29.72 0.78 1.71
N GLY A 329 -28.65 1.34 2.27
CA GLY A 329 -27.80 2.33 1.63
C GLY A 329 -26.98 1.76 0.46
N GLU A 330 -26.45 2.67 -0.34
CA GLU A 330 -25.56 2.37 -1.46
C GLU A 330 -24.52 3.48 -1.64
N THR A 331 -23.40 3.13 -2.27
CA THR A 331 -22.43 4.12 -2.75
C THR A 331 -22.96 4.81 -4.01
N PRO A 332 -22.50 6.01 -4.38
CA PRO A 332 -22.86 6.62 -5.65
C PRO A 332 -22.41 5.80 -6.86
N VAL A 333 -23.10 6.02 -7.98
CA VAL A 333 -22.78 5.43 -9.29
C VAL A 333 -21.30 5.60 -9.64
N GLY A 334 -20.72 4.53 -10.20
CA GLY A 334 -19.33 4.44 -10.58
C GLY A 334 -18.43 3.93 -9.47
N SER A 335 -19.00 3.36 -8.40
CA SER A 335 -18.28 2.62 -7.36
C SER A 335 -18.48 1.11 -7.60
N THR A 336 -17.39 0.36 -7.68
CA THR A 336 -17.39 -1.05 -8.08
C THR A 336 -16.60 -1.88 -7.07
N GLU A 337 -15.64 -2.68 -7.53
CA GLU A 337 -14.87 -3.64 -6.74
C GLU A 337 -14.29 -3.02 -5.44
N SER A 338 -14.86 -3.38 -4.30
CA SER A 338 -14.59 -2.74 -3.02
C SER A 338 -14.08 -3.76 -2.01
N SER A 339 -13.08 -3.40 -1.20
CA SER A 339 -12.75 -4.16 0.01
C SER A 339 -13.51 -3.61 1.21
N VAL A 340 -13.85 -4.47 2.16
CA VAL A 340 -14.48 -4.11 3.43
C VAL A 340 -13.54 -4.45 4.57
N VAL A 341 -13.40 -3.53 5.52
CA VAL A 341 -12.59 -3.73 6.72
C VAL A 341 -13.35 -3.26 7.96
N TRP A 342 -13.28 -4.03 9.04
CA TRP A 342 -13.72 -3.56 10.35
C TRP A 342 -12.65 -2.63 10.93
N TRP A 343 -13.04 -1.40 11.23
CA TRP A 343 -12.16 -0.35 11.70
C TRP A 343 -12.76 0.33 12.93
N LYS A 344 -12.17 0.05 14.10
CA LYS A 344 -12.63 0.51 15.41
C LYS A 344 -14.04 0.00 15.72
N ASP A 345 -15.05 0.80 15.46
CA ASP A 345 -16.47 0.59 15.77
C ASP A 345 -17.37 0.63 14.53
N LYS A 346 -16.77 0.59 13.33
CA LYS A 346 -17.48 0.74 12.06
C LYS A 346 -16.84 -0.08 10.95
N LEU A 347 -17.60 -0.33 9.89
CA LEU A 347 -17.10 -0.87 8.64
C LEU A 347 -16.62 0.29 7.75
N LEU A 348 -15.49 0.08 7.08
CA LEU A 348 -15.05 0.92 5.96
C LEU A 348 -15.13 0.14 4.66
N VAL A 349 -15.72 0.75 3.64
CA VAL A 349 -15.82 0.25 2.27
C VAL A 349 -14.84 1.03 1.40
N ASN A 350 -13.73 0.40 1.03
CA ASN A 350 -12.68 1.00 0.19
C ASN A 350 -12.96 0.66 -1.28
N ALA A 351 -13.65 1.57 -1.98
CA ALA A 351 -14.22 1.31 -3.30
C ALA A 351 -13.31 1.66 -4.47
N ARG A 352 -13.19 0.74 -5.44
CA ARG A 352 -12.74 1.05 -6.80
C ARG A 352 -13.76 1.99 -7.42
N THR A 353 -13.27 2.93 -8.22
CA THR A 353 -14.14 3.83 -8.96
C THR A 353 -13.88 3.79 -10.47
N ASP A 354 -14.84 4.34 -11.22
CA ASP A 354 -14.68 4.64 -12.64
C ASP A 354 -13.49 5.58 -12.89
N GLU A 355 -12.97 5.52 -14.12
CA GLU A 355 -11.74 6.22 -14.53
C GLU A 355 -11.82 7.74 -14.34
N HIS A 356 -12.99 8.33 -14.60
CA HIS A 356 -13.22 9.79 -14.51
C HIS A 356 -13.31 10.32 -13.06
N ILE A 357 -13.51 9.43 -12.07
CA ILE A 357 -13.49 9.82 -10.65
C ILE A 357 -12.04 9.99 -10.17
N GLY A 358 -11.09 9.27 -10.77
CA GLY A 358 -9.66 9.50 -10.56
C GLY A 358 -9.07 8.97 -9.26
N CYS A 359 -9.87 8.36 -8.39
CA CYS A 359 -9.41 7.92 -7.07
C CYS A 359 -10.38 6.99 -6.36
N ARG A 360 -9.85 6.22 -5.43
CA ARG A 360 -10.69 5.41 -4.55
C ARG A 360 -11.56 6.27 -3.66
N ARG A 361 -12.79 5.83 -3.45
CA ARG A 361 -13.70 6.44 -2.47
C ARG A 361 -13.87 5.50 -1.31
N VAL A 362 -13.80 6.04 -0.10
CA VAL A 362 -13.94 5.27 1.13
C VAL A 362 -15.22 5.68 1.81
N PHE A 363 -16.07 4.71 2.15
CA PHE A 363 -17.34 4.94 2.86
C PHE A 363 -17.30 4.29 4.24
N GLU A 364 -18.02 4.86 5.18
CA GLU A 364 -18.13 4.38 6.56
C GLU A 364 -19.59 4.07 6.92
N THR A 365 -19.79 3.01 7.70
CA THR A 365 -21.09 2.60 8.24
C THR A 365 -20.93 1.89 9.58
N SER A 366 -21.81 2.21 10.54
CA SER A 366 -21.94 1.54 11.84
C SER A 366 -23.25 0.75 11.96
N ASP A 367 -24.01 0.65 10.87
CA ASP A 367 -25.38 0.11 10.82
C ASP A 367 -25.56 -0.88 9.66
N LEU A 368 -24.51 -1.66 9.37
CA LEU A 368 -24.44 -2.66 8.29
C LEU A 368 -24.86 -2.11 6.92
N GLY A 369 -24.55 -0.84 6.66
CA GLY A 369 -24.76 -0.16 5.39
C GLY A 369 -26.15 0.46 5.22
N ASN A 370 -26.98 0.53 6.27
CA ASN A 370 -28.21 1.32 6.19
C ASN A 370 -27.91 2.78 5.84
N THR A 371 -26.83 3.32 6.42
CA THR A 371 -26.24 4.60 6.02
C THR A 371 -24.79 4.39 5.58
N LEU A 372 -24.44 4.87 4.39
CA LEU A 372 -23.07 4.88 3.85
C LEU A 372 -22.61 6.31 3.67
N LYS A 373 -21.69 6.76 4.53
CA LYS A 373 -21.16 8.12 4.49
C LYS A 373 -19.76 8.11 3.88
N GLU A 374 -19.47 8.98 2.93
CA GLU A 374 -18.12 9.09 2.39
C GLU A 374 -17.17 9.66 3.46
N SER A 375 -16.07 8.95 3.76
CA SER A 375 -15.08 9.31 4.77
C SER A 375 -14.09 10.35 4.24
N ILE A 376 -14.62 11.53 3.89
CA ILE A 376 -13.86 12.66 3.33
C ILE A 376 -12.83 13.22 4.31
N SER A 377 -13.05 13.08 5.63
CA SER A 377 -12.16 13.58 6.67
C SER A 377 -10.90 12.75 6.88
N THR A 378 -10.81 11.58 6.25
CA THR A 378 -9.72 10.62 6.49
C THR A 378 -9.15 10.11 5.17
N LEU A 379 -9.74 9.07 4.60
CA LEU A 379 -9.12 8.25 3.55
C LEU A 379 -9.76 8.37 2.17
N SER A 380 -11.01 8.86 2.09
CA SER A 380 -11.66 8.95 0.79
C SER A 380 -10.90 9.91 -0.12
N ARG A 381 -10.68 9.49 -1.38
CA ARG A 381 -10.01 10.26 -2.44
C ARG A 381 -8.52 10.52 -2.20
N VAL A 382 -7.92 9.86 -1.21
CA VAL A 382 -6.48 9.91 -0.94
C VAL A 382 -5.70 9.15 -2.01
N ILE A 383 -6.07 7.92 -2.33
CA ILE A 383 -5.31 7.06 -3.28
C ILE A 383 -5.87 7.24 -4.69
N GLY A 384 -5.03 7.73 -5.61
CA GLY A 384 -5.38 7.96 -7.02
C GLY A 384 -5.24 6.70 -7.88
N ASN A 385 -6.07 6.58 -8.93
CA ASN A 385 -6.06 5.42 -9.84
C ASN A 385 -4.91 5.41 -10.87
N SER A 386 -4.28 6.56 -11.10
CA SER A 386 -3.09 6.75 -11.95
C SER A 386 -2.43 8.10 -11.65
N PRO A 387 -1.22 8.39 -12.17
CA PRO A 387 -0.53 9.66 -11.94
C PRO A 387 -1.38 10.91 -12.23
N LEU A 388 -2.15 10.87 -13.33
CA LEU A 388 -3.05 11.95 -13.75
C LEU A 388 -4.49 11.80 -13.25
N ARG A 389 -4.76 10.77 -12.43
CA ARG A 389 -6.08 10.48 -11.86
C ARG A 389 -7.19 10.36 -12.93
N ASN A 390 -6.91 9.63 -14.01
CA ASN A 390 -7.78 9.58 -15.20
C ASN A 390 -7.77 8.23 -15.93
N GLN A 391 -7.31 7.15 -15.29
CA GLN A 391 -7.25 5.80 -15.88
C GLN A 391 -8.13 4.83 -15.09
N PRO A 392 -8.41 3.62 -15.59
CA PRO A 392 -9.16 2.62 -14.83
C PRO A 392 -8.58 2.37 -13.43
N GLY A 393 -9.45 2.33 -12.41
CA GLY A 393 -9.08 1.83 -11.09
C GLY A 393 -8.80 0.32 -11.09
N SER A 394 -8.45 -0.24 -9.93
CA SER A 394 -8.21 -1.67 -9.74
C SER A 394 -8.95 -2.21 -8.52
N SER A 395 -9.18 -3.52 -8.48
CA SER A 395 -9.44 -4.18 -7.21
C SER A 395 -8.17 -4.13 -6.36
N GLY A 396 -8.33 -4.00 -5.05
CA GLY A 396 -7.20 -4.16 -4.15
C GLY A 396 -7.63 -4.33 -2.71
N SER A 397 -6.64 -4.59 -1.88
CA SER A 397 -6.84 -5.10 -0.54
C SER A 397 -6.89 -3.97 0.48
N ALA A 398 -7.69 -4.18 1.52
CA ALA A 398 -7.62 -3.42 2.75
C ALA A 398 -7.82 -4.36 3.93
N ILE A 399 -6.92 -4.32 4.91
CA ILE A 399 -7.02 -5.08 6.17
C ILE A 399 -6.71 -4.17 7.36
N SER A 400 -7.25 -4.49 8.53
CA SER A 400 -6.89 -3.87 9.80
C SER A 400 -6.05 -4.85 10.62
N ILE A 401 -5.01 -4.33 11.26
CA ILE A 401 -4.10 -5.10 12.11
C ILE A 401 -3.72 -4.26 13.33
N THR A 402 -3.33 -4.90 14.42
CA THR A 402 -2.76 -4.23 15.59
C THR A 402 -1.25 -4.45 15.61
N VAL A 403 -0.49 -3.37 15.62
CA VAL A 403 0.99 -3.40 15.62
C VAL A 403 1.48 -2.57 16.79
N GLU A 404 2.32 -3.14 17.64
CA GLU A 404 2.84 -2.46 18.84
C GLU A 404 1.72 -1.80 19.68
N GLY A 405 0.54 -2.44 19.76
CA GLY A 405 -0.63 -1.93 20.48
C GLY A 405 -1.35 -0.74 19.83
N MET A 406 -1.10 -0.45 18.55
CA MET A 406 -1.84 0.54 17.76
C MET A 406 -2.56 -0.16 16.61
N ASP A 407 -3.86 0.09 16.49
CA ASP A 407 -4.65 -0.35 15.34
C ASP A 407 -4.29 0.49 14.12
N VAL A 408 -3.99 -0.19 13.02
CA VAL A 408 -3.66 0.42 11.73
C VAL A 408 -4.35 -0.34 10.60
N MET A 409 -4.55 0.35 9.47
CA MET A 409 -4.98 -0.25 8.22
C MET A 409 -3.82 -0.32 7.23
N LEU A 410 -3.79 -1.42 6.50
CA LEU A 410 -2.94 -1.63 5.34
C LEU A 410 -3.79 -1.65 4.09
N ILE A 411 -3.36 -0.93 3.05
CA ILE A 411 -4.08 -0.85 1.77
C ILE A 411 -3.09 -1.16 0.65
N SER A 412 -3.47 -2.04 -0.29
CA SER A 412 -2.68 -2.31 -1.50
C SER A 412 -3.39 -1.84 -2.77
N GLN A 413 -2.67 -1.13 -3.63
CA GLN A 413 -3.15 -0.59 -4.92
C GLN A 413 -1.98 -0.38 -5.91
N PRO A 414 -2.18 -0.60 -7.21
CA PRO A 414 -1.20 -0.27 -8.24
C PRO A 414 -1.08 1.24 -8.46
N LYS A 415 0.13 1.69 -8.85
CA LYS A 415 0.34 3.09 -9.28
C LYS A 415 -0.21 3.35 -10.67
N ASN A 416 -0.22 2.33 -11.54
CA ASN A 416 -0.71 2.43 -12.92
C ASN A 416 -0.04 3.56 -13.72
N THR A 417 1.31 3.58 -13.70
CA THR A 417 2.09 4.58 -14.44
C THR A 417 2.05 4.37 -15.95
N LYS A 418 1.84 3.12 -16.39
CA LYS A 418 1.65 2.73 -17.80
C LYS A 418 0.22 3.02 -18.32
N GLY A 419 -0.73 3.24 -17.41
CA GLY A 419 -2.12 3.56 -17.72
C GLY A 419 -2.96 2.37 -18.19
N ARG A 420 -4.21 2.67 -18.58
CA ARG A 420 -5.23 1.67 -18.94
C ARG A 420 -5.33 0.57 -17.86
N PHE A 421 -5.33 -0.68 -18.29
CA PHE A 421 -5.43 -1.86 -17.43
C PHE A 421 -4.07 -2.48 -17.09
N SER A 422 -2.95 -1.83 -17.46
CA SER A 422 -1.60 -2.29 -17.14
C SER A 422 -1.38 -2.32 -15.63
N ARG A 423 -1.78 -1.25 -14.92
CA ARG A 423 -1.85 -1.23 -13.45
C ARG A 423 -0.56 -1.73 -12.81
N ASP A 424 0.55 -1.19 -13.28
CA ASP A 424 1.88 -1.52 -12.80
C ASP A 424 2.15 -0.99 -11.39
N ARG A 425 3.20 -1.55 -10.78
CA ARG A 425 3.79 -1.10 -9.51
C ARG A 425 2.79 -1.14 -8.35
N LEU A 426 2.38 -2.34 -7.94
CA LEU A 426 1.58 -2.57 -6.73
C LEU A 426 2.29 -2.02 -5.49
N GLN A 427 1.66 -1.09 -4.78
CA GLN A 427 2.21 -0.48 -3.56
C GLN A 427 1.41 -0.85 -2.31
N LEU A 428 2.00 -0.57 -1.15
CA LEU A 428 1.43 -0.71 0.17
C LEU A 428 1.42 0.64 0.91
N TRP A 429 0.26 1.00 1.46
CA TRP A 429 0.08 2.16 2.34
C TRP A 429 -0.29 1.69 3.75
N LEU A 430 0.18 2.44 4.74
CA LEU A 430 -0.13 2.32 6.16
C LEU A 430 -0.90 3.54 6.64
N THR A 431 -1.96 3.35 7.41
CA THR A 431 -2.70 4.45 8.03
C THR A 431 -3.31 4.09 9.38
N ASP A 432 -3.36 5.04 10.30
CA ASP A 432 -4.08 4.96 11.57
C ASP A 432 -5.47 5.65 11.51
N GLY A 433 -5.95 5.91 10.29
CA GLY A 433 -7.16 6.70 10.02
C GLY A 433 -6.97 8.22 10.07
N THR A 434 -5.75 8.71 10.31
CA THR A 434 -5.40 10.14 10.22
C THR A 434 -4.19 10.35 9.32
N ARG A 435 -3.07 9.72 9.66
CA ARG A 435 -1.81 9.76 8.93
C ARG A 435 -1.81 8.68 7.87
N VAL A 436 -1.18 8.95 6.72
CA VAL A 436 -1.10 7.99 5.60
C VAL A 436 0.34 7.94 5.11
N PHE A 437 1.02 6.84 5.40
CA PHE A 437 2.41 6.58 5.04
C PHE A 437 2.48 5.61 3.86
N MET A 438 3.36 5.88 2.90
CA MET A 438 3.66 4.94 1.81
C MET A 438 4.78 4.01 2.27
N ILE A 439 4.49 2.73 2.46
CA ILE A 439 5.50 1.73 2.83
C ILE A 439 6.42 1.46 1.63
N GLY A 440 5.84 1.31 0.44
CA GLY A 440 6.58 1.09 -0.80
C GLY A 440 5.96 0.03 -1.69
N GLN A 441 6.75 -0.43 -2.66
CA GLN A 441 6.29 -1.31 -3.72
C GLN A 441 6.36 -2.80 -3.31
N ILE A 442 5.23 -3.50 -3.43
CA ILE A 442 5.14 -4.95 -3.28
C ILE A 442 5.59 -5.67 -4.55
N SER A 443 5.15 -5.24 -5.74
CA SER A 443 5.55 -5.88 -7.00
C SER A 443 7.00 -5.60 -7.36
N GLN A 444 7.57 -6.33 -8.32
CA GLN A 444 8.95 -6.09 -8.77
C GLN A 444 9.00 -5.13 -9.96
N GLY A 445 10.04 -4.30 -10.02
CA GLY A 445 10.32 -3.43 -11.16
C GLY A 445 9.11 -2.63 -11.66
N ASP A 446 8.82 -2.78 -12.94
CA ASP A 446 7.67 -2.17 -13.62
C ASP A 446 6.55 -3.18 -13.95
N ASP A 447 6.50 -4.30 -13.21
CA ASP A 447 5.49 -5.34 -13.42
C ASP A 447 4.07 -4.80 -13.37
N ASN A 448 3.29 -5.15 -14.40
CA ASN A 448 1.84 -4.99 -14.41
C ASN A 448 1.24 -5.88 -13.31
N SER A 449 0.72 -5.28 -12.25
CA SER A 449 0.35 -5.98 -11.02
C SER A 449 -1.01 -5.51 -10.47
N PRO A 450 -2.10 -5.83 -11.19
CA PRO A 450 -3.38 -5.16 -10.99
C PRO A 450 -4.07 -5.53 -9.68
N TYR A 451 -4.39 -6.81 -9.45
CA TYR A 451 -5.25 -7.25 -8.34
C TYR A 451 -4.39 -7.86 -7.24
N SER A 452 -4.81 -7.69 -5.99
CA SER A 452 -4.10 -8.19 -4.82
C SER A 452 -5.00 -8.45 -3.62
N SER A 453 -4.55 -9.30 -2.72
CA SER A 453 -5.18 -9.66 -1.45
C SER A 453 -4.12 -9.77 -0.36
N LEU A 454 -4.21 -8.93 0.67
CA LEU A 454 -3.40 -8.96 1.87
C LEU A 454 -4.00 -9.93 2.88
N LEU A 455 -3.11 -10.61 3.61
CA LEU A 455 -3.44 -11.43 4.77
C LEU A 455 -2.44 -11.14 5.88
N TYR A 456 -2.94 -10.85 7.07
CA TYR A 456 -2.15 -10.86 8.29
C TYR A 456 -2.61 -12.05 9.12
N THR A 457 -1.71 -13.00 9.34
CA THR A 457 -2.02 -14.26 9.98
C THR A 457 -2.02 -14.15 11.50
N SER A 458 -2.67 -15.09 12.16
CA SER A 458 -2.73 -15.21 13.61
C SER A 458 -1.34 -15.36 14.26
N ASP A 459 -0.35 -15.92 13.54
CA ASP A 459 1.05 -16.03 13.95
C ASP A 459 1.90 -14.77 13.62
N GLY A 460 1.26 -13.68 13.20
CA GLY A 460 1.87 -12.37 13.07
C GLY A 460 2.68 -12.15 11.78
N LYS A 461 2.42 -12.94 10.72
CA LYS A 461 3.08 -12.79 9.41
C LYS A 461 2.18 -12.04 8.44
N LEU A 462 2.78 -11.13 7.68
CA LEU A 462 2.10 -10.36 6.64
C LEU A 462 2.39 -10.95 5.27
N TYR A 463 1.34 -11.21 4.50
CA TYR A 463 1.42 -11.73 3.13
C TYR A 463 0.63 -10.85 2.16
N CYS A 464 1.02 -10.92 0.89
CA CYS A 464 0.26 -10.38 -0.23
C CYS A 464 0.22 -11.40 -1.36
N LEU A 465 -0.99 -11.81 -1.75
CA LEU A 465 -1.22 -12.58 -2.97
C LEU A 465 -1.58 -11.59 -4.09
N TYR A 466 -0.84 -11.56 -5.19
CA TYR A 466 -1.04 -10.56 -6.24
C TYR A 466 -0.82 -11.09 -7.66
N GLU A 467 -1.45 -10.44 -8.64
CA GLU A 467 -1.29 -10.77 -10.06
C GLU A 467 0.02 -10.17 -10.63
N GLN A 468 0.65 -10.88 -11.56
CA GLN A 468 1.59 -10.35 -12.53
C GLN A 468 1.02 -10.61 -13.93
N ASN A 469 0.99 -9.58 -14.78
CA ASN A 469 0.55 -9.67 -16.17
C ASN A 469 1.72 -9.46 -17.14
N ILE A 470 2.02 -10.49 -17.92
CA ILE A 470 2.97 -10.40 -19.04
C ILE A 470 2.19 -10.66 -20.33
N GLU A 471 1.93 -9.59 -21.09
CA GLU A 471 1.29 -9.65 -22.41
C GLU A 471 -0.04 -10.42 -22.38
N GLU A 472 -0.90 -10.05 -21.43
CA GLU A 472 -2.23 -10.61 -21.19
C GLU A 472 -2.22 -12.07 -20.73
N VAL A 473 -1.15 -12.51 -20.08
CA VAL A 473 -1.05 -13.80 -19.40
C VAL A 473 -0.74 -13.55 -17.93
N PHE A 474 -1.60 -14.08 -17.06
CA PHE A 474 -1.59 -13.75 -15.63
C PHE A 474 -1.12 -14.93 -14.79
N THR A 475 -0.14 -14.63 -13.92
CA THR A 475 0.38 -15.50 -12.88
C THR A 475 0.11 -14.85 -11.53
N ILE A 476 -0.20 -15.64 -10.51
CA ILE A 476 -0.36 -15.15 -9.13
C ILE A 476 0.92 -15.44 -8.35
N TYR A 477 1.44 -14.42 -7.68
CA TYR A 477 2.59 -14.49 -6.78
C TYR A 477 2.15 -14.38 -5.33
N LEU A 478 2.84 -15.10 -4.45
CA LEU A 478 2.76 -14.95 -3.01
C LEU A 478 4.00 -14.19 -2.53
N ALA A 479 3.78 -13.02 -1.91
CA ALA A 479 4.82 -12.27 -1.24
C ALA A 479 4.69 -12.43 0.28
N ARG A 480 5.79 -12.75 0.96
CA ARG A 480 5.89 -12.68 2.44
C ARG A 480 6.57 -11.37 2.81
N LEU A 481 5.80 -10.42 3.31
CA LEU A 481 6.17 -9.00 3.47
C LEU A 481 6.95 -8.74 4.76
N VAL A 482 8.12 -9.37 4.91
CA VAL A 482 8.92 -9.30 6.14
C VAL A 482 9.53 -7.92 6.34
N ASP A 483 10.11 -7.35 5.29
CA ASP A 483 10.79 -6.07 5.42
C ASP A 483 9.80 -4.90 5.50
N GLU A 484 8.70 -4.98 4.77
CA GLU A 484 7.59 -4.04 4.91
C GLU A 484 7.01 -4.06 6.33
N MET A 485 6.91 -5.24 6.97
CA MET A 485 6.47 -5.34 8.36
C MET A 485 7.44 -4.68 9.35
N LYS A 486 8.76 -4.73 9.09
CA LYS A 486 9.76 -3.98 9.89
C LYS A 486 9.53 -2.47 9.75
N MET A 487 9.26 -1.99 8.53
CA MET A 487 8.95 -0.58 8.29
C MET A 487 7.65 -0.16 8.98
N ILE A 488 6.58 -0.98 8.89
CA ILE A 488 5.31 -0.73 9.58
C ILE A 488 5.53 -0.56 11.09
N LYS A 489 6.25 -1.49 11.73
CA LYS A 489 6.58 -1.40 13.16
C LYS A 489 7.32 -0.11 13.50
N TRP A 490 8.33 0.24 12.71
CA TRP A 490 9.11 1.46 12.95
C TRP A 490 8.25 2.73 12.85
N VAL A 491 7.41 2.84 11.82
CA VAL A 491 6.51 3.99 11.63
C VAL A 491 5.48 4.08 12.76
N VAL A 492 4.91 2.95 13.19
CA VAL A 492 3.97 2.92 14.32
C VAL A 492 4.63 3.36 15.62
N LEU A 493 5.84 2.88 15.92
CA LEU A 493 6.59 3.31 17.10
C LEU A 493 6.91 4.81 17.05
N LEU A 494 7.28 5.32 15.88
CA LEU A 494 7.49 6.76 15.67
C LEU A 494 6.21 7.57 15.95
N TRP A 495 5.07 7.16 15.40
CA TRP A 495 3.79 7.84 15.61
C TRP A 495 3.40 7.84 17.09
N LYS A 496 3.54 6.69 17.78
CA LYS A 496 3.30 6.57 19.21
C LYS A 496 4.21 7.45 20.05
N ALA A 497 5.51 7.43 19.77
CA ALA A 497 6.49 8.25 20.48
C ALA A 497 6.19 9.74 20.30
N GLN A 498 5.88 10.16 19.08
CA GLN A 498 5.54 11.55 18.80
C GLN A 498 4.24 11.98 19.49
N ASP A 499 3.19 11.15 19.44
CA ASP A 499 1.91 11.49 20.08
C ASP A 499 2.06 11.53 21.61
N THR A 500 2.81 10.60 22.19
CA THR A 500 3.08 10.57 23.64
C THR A 500 3.84 11.80 24.08
N LEU A 501 4.84 12.22 23.29
CA LEU A 501 5.62 13.44 23.54
C LEU A 501 4.71 14.67 23.57
N LEU A 502 3.85 14.84 22.56
CA LEU A 502 2.97 16.00 22.46
C LEU A 502 1.91 16.04 23.58
N VAL A 503 1.39 14.89 24.00
CA VAL A 503 0.40 14.81 25.08
C VAL A 503 1.04 15.01 26.46
N GLY A 504 2.27 14.49 26.66
CA GLY A 504 2.96 14.47 27.95
C GLY A 504 3.87 15.68 28.23
N ASP A 505 4.46 16.30 27.21
CA ASP A 505 5.22 17.52 27.37
C ASP A 505 4.24 18.70 27.48
N CYS A 506 4.09 19.22 28.69
CA CYS A 506 3.27 20.40 28.93
C CYS A 506 3.94 21.32 29.96
N LEU A 507 3.79 22.63 29.74
CA LEU A 507 4.23 23.63 30.70
C LEU A 507 3.19 23.66 31.83
N SER A 508 3.63 23.40 33.07
CA SER A 508 2.76 23.53 34.24
C SER A 508 2.16 24.94 34.24
N SER A 509 0.83 25.00 34.10
CA SER A 509 0.10 26.27 34.06
C SER A 509 0.48 27.10 35.29
N ALA A 510 0.94 28.33 35.05
CA ALA A 510 1.28 29.26 36.12
C ALA A 510 0.07 29.44 37.05
N GLY A 511 0.08 28.76 38.19
CA GLY A 511 -0.89 28.90 39.27
C GLY A 511 -2.08 27.92 39.34
N GLY A 512 -2.15 26.86 38.52
CA GLY A 512 -3.30 25.92 38.53
C GLY A 512 -2.96 24.52 39.06
N THR A 513 -3.60 24.06 40.13
CA THR A 513 -3.49 22.69 40.70
C THR A 513 -4.19 21.60 39.85
N GLY A 514 -4.38 21.83 38.54
CA GLY A 514 -5.06 20.92 37.63
C GLY A 514 -4.12 19.96 36.89
N PRO A 515 -4.63 18.81 36.36
CA PRO A 515 -3.83 17.89 35.56
C PRO A 515 -3.30 18.60 34.31
N CYS A 516 -2.00 18.48 34.06
CA CYS A 516 -1.33 19.07 32.92
C CYS A 516 -1.90 18.50 31.61
N ARG A 517 -2.41 19.38 30.73
CA ARG A 517 -2.96 18.99 29.42
C ARG A 517 -2.01 19.47 28.34
N GLY A 518 -1.38 18.51 27.64
CA GLY A 518 -0.51 18.78 26.50
C GLY A 518 -1.30 19.11 25.23
N ILE A 519 -0.66 18.87 24.10
CA ILE A 519 -1.16 19.22 22.77
C ILE A 519 -2.09 18.12 22.28
N PRO A 520 -3.29 18.44 21.77
CA PRO A 520 -4.21 17.45 21.25
C PRO A 520 -3.60 16.76 20.02
N THR A 521 -3.56 15.43 20.02
CA THR A 521 -3.04 14.61 18.90
C THR A 521 -4.16 13.99 18.06
N GLY A 522 -5.39 13.95 18.58
CA GLY A 522 -6.55 13.49 17.83
C GLY A 522 -6.73 14.29 16.55
N GLY A 523 -6.57 13.64 15.41
CA GLY A 523 -6.66 14.25 14.08
C GLY A 523 -5.42 15.00 13.61
N LEU A 524 -4.29 14.94 14.33
CA LEU A 524 -3.03 15.55 13.90
C LEU A 524 -2.40 14.72 12.76
N ALA A 525 -2.46 15.24 11.54
CA ALA A 525 -2.06 14.56 10.31
C ALA A 525 -0.64 14.92 9.84
N GLY A 526 -0.02 15.96 10.40
CA GLY A 526 1.33 16.36 10.06
C GLY A 526 1.92 17.33 11.07
N LEU A 527 3.24 17.29 11.23
CA LEU A 527 4.00 18.18 12.10
C LEU A 527 5.32 18.54 11.42
N LEU A 528 5.56 19.83 11.18
CA LEU A 528 6.86 20.37 10.82
C LEU A 528 7.50 20.94 12.08
N SER A 529 8.65 20.42 12.48
CA SER A 529 9.39 20.87 13.66
C SER A 529 10.86 20.45 13.54
N GLY A 530 11.76 21.21 14.16
CA GLY A 530 13.20 21.03 14.00
C GLY A 530 13.72 21.61 12.69
N PRO A 531 15.01 21.43 12.38
CA PRO A 531 15.66 22.13 11.28
C PRO A 531 15.20 21.60 9.92
N ALA A 532 15.03 22.52 8.97
CA ALA A 532 14.95 22.17 7.56
C ALA A 532 16.31 21.64 7.05
N VAL A 533 16.27 20.71 6.09
CA VAL A 533 17.44 20.10 5.47
C VAL A 533 17.43 20.41 3.97
N GLY A 534 18.37 21.24 3.52
CA GLY A 534 18.39 21.75 2.15
C GLY A 534 17.12 22.54 1.82
N HIS A 535 16.36 22.07 0.83
CA HIS A 535 15.09 22.68 0.40
C HIS A 535 13.84 21.99 0.97
N VAL A 536 14.00 21.19 2.03
CA VAL A 536 12.92 20.36 2.59
C VAL A 536 12.80 20.62 4.08
N TRP A 537 11.58 20.81 4.57
CA TRP A 537 11.26 20.72 5.99
C TRP A 537 10.59 19.37 6.25
N PRO A 538 11.28 18.44 6.94
CA PRO A 538 10.74 17.10 7.17
C PRO A 538 9.48 17.14 8.05
N ASP A 539 8.49 16.34 7.67
CA ASP A 539 7.37 15.99 8.55
C ASP A 539 7.85 14.97 9.57
N VAL A 540 7.58 15.26 10.84
CA VAL A 540 7.96 14.44 11.97
C VAL A 540 7.26 13.08 11.93
N TYR A 541 6.04 13.01 11.40
CA TYR A 541 5.30 11.75 11.17
C TYR A 541 5.71 11.02 9.88
N LYS A 542 6.66 11.57 9.11
CA LYS A 542 7.23 11.00 7.87
C LYS A 542 6.24 10.79 6.72
N CYS A 543 5.09 11.46 6.73
CA CYS A 543 4.04 11.27 5.73
C CYS A 543 4.17 12.25 4.56
N VAL A 544 4.22 13.56 4.82
CA VAL A 544 4.24 14.60 3.77
C VAL A 544 5.22 15.70 4.13
N TYR A 545 6.36 15.78 3.44
CA TYR A 545 7.33 16.85 3.66
C TYR A 545 6.88 18.18 3.04
N ALA A 546 7.36 19.28 3.59
CA ALA A 546 7.18 20.61 3.01
C ALA A 546 8.43 21.04 2.24
N SER A 547 8.26 21.83 1.19
CA SER A 547 9.36 22.46 0.48
C SER A 547 9.67 23.84 1.05
N VAL A 548 10.94 24.21 1.08
CA VAL A 548 11.45 25.49 1.60
C VAL A 548 12.18 26.22 0.47
N SER A 549 11.85 27.48 0.26
CA SER A 549 12.44 28.33 -0.79
C SER A 549 12.72 29.72 -0.25
N GLY A 550 13.90 30.28 -0.54
CA GLY A 550 14.32 31.62 -0.09
C GLY A 550 14.58 31.76 1.41
N ALA A 551 14.13 30.81 2.23
CA ALA A 551 14.27 30.82 3.66
C ALA A 551 15.54 30.08 4.14
N VAL A 552 16.00 30.44 5.33
CA VAL A 552 17.20 29.86 5.96
C VAL A 552 16.78 28.88 7.06
N ALA A 553 17.40 27.71 7.12
CA ALA A 553 17.17 26.77 8.21
C ALA A 553 17.66 27.34 9.55
N ASN A 554 16.89 27.10 10.61
CA ASN A 554 17.25 27.41 11.99
C ASN A 554 17.18 26.10 12.80
N LYS A 555 17.88 26.02 13.94
CA LYS A 555 17.91 24.83 14.81
C LYS A 555 16.50 24.35 15.18
N ASP A 556 15.57 25.28 15.35
CA ASP A 556 14.20 25.00 15.78
C ASP A 556 13.19 25.11 14.64
N GLY A 557 13.58 25.47 13.41
CA GLY A 557 12.64 25.65 12.30
C GLY A 557 13.22 26.38 11.09
N VAL A 558 12.53 27.43 10.62
CA VAL A 558 12.87 28.16 9.38
C VAL A 558 12.74 29.67 9.56
N VAL A 559 13.71 30.44 9.07
CA VAL A 559 13.72 31.90 9.10
C VAL A 559 13.38 32.45 7.71
N LEU A 560 12.29 33.20 7.63
CA LEU A 560 11.85 33.94 6.46
C LEU A 560 12.47 35.34 6.51
N GLY A 561 13.36 35.67 5.58
CA GLY A 561 14.14 36.92 5.55
C GLY A 561 13.37 38.17 5.08
N GLY A 562 12.11 38.04 4.69
CA GLY A 562 11.30 39.14 4.18
C GLY A 562 11.69 39.59 2.77
N THR A 563 12.36 38.72 1.99
CA THR A 563 12.87 39.02 0.63
C THR A 563 11.78 39.03 -0.44
N GLY A 564 10.55 38.63 -0.09
CA GLY A 564 9.44 38.41 -1.02
C GLY A 564 9.46 37.05 -1.72
N LYS A 565 10.53 36.26 -1.54
CA LYS A 565 10.69 34.91 -2.11
C LYS A 565 10.55 33.79 -1.07
N ASP A 566 10.60 34.14 0.21
CA ASP A 566 10.73 33.21 1.33
C ASP A 566 9.39 32.54 1.64
N ARG A 567 9.35 31.22 1.53
CA ARG A 567 8.16 30.44 1.84
C ARG A 567 8.45 28.99 2.18
N VAL A 568 7.57 28.46 3.01
CA VAL A 568 7.37 27.02 3.23
C VAL A 568 6.09 26.64 2.49
N VAL A 569 6.13 25.60 1.68
CA VAL A 569 4.98 25.10 0.92
C VAL A 569 4.72 23.64 1.29
N TRP A 570 3.54 23.37 1.86
CA TRP A 570 3.13 22.04 2.31
C TRP A 570 2.02 21.49 1.40
N PRO A 571 2.32 20.51 0.52
CA PRO A 571 1.44 20.16 -0.59
C PRO A 571 0.16 19.43 -0.17
N VAL A 572 -0.93 19.69 -0.90
CA VAL A 572 -2.24 19.03 -0.77
C VAL A 572 -2.58 18.31 -2.09
N SER A 573 -3.17 18.99 -3.08
CA SER A 573 -3.38 18.39 -4.41
C SER A 573 -2.06 18.25 -5.19
N GLU A 574 -1.06 19.06 -4.85
CA GLU A 574 0.29 19.01 -5.44
C GLU A 574 1.10 17.79 -5.00
N GLN A 575 0.58 16.96 -4.08
CA GLN A 575 1.11 15.62 -3.85
C GLN A 575 0.92 14.69 -5.07
N GLY A 576 0.14 15.12 -6.08
CA GLY A 576 -0.07 14.39 -7.32
C GLY A 576 -1.13 13.31 -7.18
N GLN A 577 -0.75 12.07 -7.48
CA GLN A 577 -1.64 10.91 -7.47
C GLN A 577 -2.25 10.65 -6.09
N ASP A 578 -1.41 10.59 -5.06
CA ASP A 578 -1.83 10.27 -3.70
C ASP A 578 -1.91 11.54 -2.85
N GLN A 579 -3.13 11.98 -2.57
CA GLN A 579 -3.41 13.26 -1.92
C GLN A 579 -3.77 13.02 -0.45
N ARG A 580 -2.76 12.79 0.40
CA ARG A 580 -2.92 12.41 1.82
C ARG A 580 -3.64 13.48 2.64
N TYR A 581 -3.58 14.73 2.20
CA TYR A 581 -4.28 15.86 2.84
C TYR A 581 -5.57 16.25 2.13
N TYR A 582 -6.20 15.34 1.38
CA TYR A 582 -7.45 15.61 0.67
C TYR A 582 -8.56 16.13 1.60
N PHE A 583 -8.58 15.72 2.87
CA PHE A 583 -9.53 16.20 3.89
C PHE A 583 -9.60 17.73 3.97
N ALA A 584 -8.47 18.41 3.72
CA ALA A 584 -8.34 19.86 3.80
C ALA A 584 -9.28 20.60 2.84
N ASN A 585 -9.76 19.92 1.79
CA ASN A 585 -10.73 20.49 0.87
C ASN A 585 -12.12 20.75 1.49
N THR A 586 -12.35 20.25 2.70
CA THR A 586 -13.62 20.38 3.42
C THR A 586 -13.49 20.93 4.83
N HIS A 587 -12.45 20.51 5.56
CA HIS A 587 -12.18 20.97 6.91
C HIS A 587 -10.70 20.75 7.25
N PHE A 588 -10.15 21.62 8.08
CA PHE A 588 -8.80 21.47 8.66
C PHE A 588 -8.60 22.46 9.79
N THR A 589 -7.52 22.26 10.56
CA THR A 589 -6.85 23.33 11.31
C THR A 589 -5.37 23.32 10.94
N ILE A 590 -4.84 24.44 10.49
CA ILE A 590 -3.39 24.62 10.33
C ILE A 590 -2.92 25.67 11.32
N VAL A 591 -1.85 25.35 12.04
CA VAL A 591 -1.26 26.17 13.09
C VAL A 591 0.20 26.38 12.76
N ALA A 592 0.72 27.59 13.01
CA ALA A 592 2.16 27.86 12.99
C ALA A 592 2.56 28.68 14.21
N THR A 593 3.70 28.32 14.81
CA THR A 593 4.34 29.14 15.85
C THR A 593 5.37 30.05 15.17
N VAL A 594 5.18 31.35 15.30
CA VAL A 594 5.98 32.37 14.63
C VAL A 594 6.55 33.38 15.62
N GLN A 595 7.72 33.92 15.30
CA GLN A 595 8.36 34.99 16.04
C GLN A 595 8.83 36.07 15.07
N PHE A 596 8.44 37.31 15.33
CA PHE A 596 8.79 38.44 14.48
C PHE A 596 10.09 39.07 14.95
N GLY A 597 11.02 39.34 14.03
CA GLY A 597 12.24 40.07 14.37
C GLY A 597 11.96 41.55 14.66
N VAL A 598 10.99 42.13 13.97
CA VAL A 598 10.49 43.50 14.17
C VAL A 598 9.02 43.56 13.77
N VAL A 599 8.29 44.58 14.24
CA VAL A 599 6.90 44.82 13.83
C VAL A 599 6.82 45.13 12.33
N PRO A 600 6.00 44.39 11.54
CA PRO A 600 5.88 44.63 10.10
C PRO A 600 5.32 46.03 9.78
N GLN A 601 6.05 46.78 8.93
CA GLN A 601 5.64 48.11 8.47
C GLN A 601 4.84 48.07 7.15
N ARG A 602 4.88 46.94 6.44
CA ARG A 602 4.19 46.69 5.17
C ARG A 602 3.29 45.47 5.30
N ASP A 603 2.40 45.30 4.32
CA ASP A 603 1.55 44.11 4.21
C ASP A 603 2.42 42.85 4.18
N THR A 604 2.28 42.01 5.20
CA THR A 604 3.14 40.84 5.42
C THR A 604 2.29 39.60 5.49
N PRO A 605 2.25 38.77 4.42
CA PRO A 605 1.61 37.46 4.44
C PRO A 605 2.30 36.52 5.43
N LEU A 606 1.51 35.73 6.14
CA LEU A 606 2.03 34.85 7.19
C LEU A 606 1.67 33.40 6.97
N ILE A 607 0.39 33.09 6.83
CA ILE A 607 -0.11 31.72 6.66
C ILE A 607 -1.33 31.71 5.77
N GLY A 608 -1.48 30.65 4.98
CA GLY A 608 -2.62 30.54 4.08
C GLY A 608 -2.62 29.27 3.25
N PHE A 609 -3.49 29.27 2.23
CA PHE A 609 -3.53 28.22 1.22
C PHE A 609 -3.84 28.78 -0.16
N VAL A 610 -3.40 28.05 -1.18
CA VAL A 610 -3.74 28.32 -2.58
C VAL A 610 -4.82 27.33 -3.01
N ASN A 611 -5.97 27.84 -3.44
CA ASN A 611 -7.08 27.07 -3.99
C ASN A 611 -7.08 27.17 -5.52
N GLY A 612 -7.06 26.03 -6.21
CA GLY A 612 -7.16 25.98 -7.67
C GLY A 612 -8.61 26.05 -8.14
N GLU A 613 -8.99 27.10 -8.85
CA GLU A 613 -10.25 27.16 -9.61
C GLU A 613 -9.97 26.97 -11.11
N LYS A 614 -10.96 26.51 -11.89
CA LYS A 614 -10.81 26.09 -13.31
C LYS A 614 -9.84 26.94 -14.14
N ASN A 615 -9.92 28.28 -14.02
CA ASN A 615 -9.14 29.21 -14.84
C ASN A 615 -8.20 30.14 -14.03
N ALA A 616 -8.14 30.01 -12.70
CA ALA A 616 -7.31 30.86 -11.86
C ALA A 616 -7.10 30.27 -10.46
N ASN A 617 -5.96 30.59 -9.85
CA ASN A 617 -5.74 30.31 -8.44
C ASN A 617 -6.33 31.45 -7.59
N LYS A 618 -6.98 31.10 -6.47
CA LYS A 618 -7.32 32.04 -5.41
C LYS A 618 -6.52 31.73 -4.17
N THR A 619 -5.98 32.77 -3.55
CA THR A 619 -5.23 32.63 -2.32
C THR A 619 -6.09 33.06 -1.16
N LEU A 620 -6.16 32.22 -0.13
CA LEU A 620 -6.58 32.64 1.19
C LEU A 620 -5.34 32.90 2.04
N MET A 621 -5.25 34.04 2.71
CA MET A 621 -4.11 34.33 3.58
C MET A 621 -4.49 35.20 4.78
N LEU A 622 -3.85 34.92 5.91
CA LEU A 622 -3.73 35.82 7.04
C LEU A 622 -2.48 36.69 6.86
N SER A 623 -2.62 38.00 6.95
CA SER A 623 -1.53 38.96 6.88
C SER A 623 -1.63 40.03 7.98
N ILE A 624 -0.53 40.75 8.20
CA ILE A 624 -0.49 41.96 9.02
C ILE A 624 -0.35 43.17 8.12
N LYS A 625 -1.22 44.17 8.32
CA LYS A 625 -1.14 45.48 7.65
C LYS A 625 -1.58 46.57 8.63
N ASN A 626 -0.89 47.69 8.68
CA ASN A 626 -1.23 48.82 9.57
C ASN A 626 -1.49 48.39 11.03
N LYS A 627 -0.66 47.49 11.57
CA LYS A 627 -0.81 46.93 12.93
C LYS A 627 -2.16 46.24 13.22
N LYS A 628 -2.81 45.70 12.19
CA LYS A 628 -4.03 44.88 12.29
C LYS A 628 -3.90 43.59 11.52
N TRP A 629 -4.65 42.57 11.96
CA TRP A 629 -4.77 41.31 11.24
C TRP A 629 -5.75 41.43 10.08
N PHE A 630 -5.45 40.79 8.97
CA PHE A 630 -6.34 40.71 7.82
C PHE A 630 -6.44 39.28 7.30
N LEU A 631 -7.67 38.81 7.13
CA LEU A 631 -7.95 37.60 6.39
C LEU A 631 -8.42 38.02 5.00
N THR A 632 -7.83 37.45 3.95
CA THR A 632 -8.21 37.75 2.56
C THR A 632 -8.46 36.47 1.80
N TYR A 633 -9.43 36.50 0.88
CA TYR A 633 -9.68 35.44 -0.09
C TYR A 633 -10.06 36.03 -1.45
N GLY A 634 -9.13 36.03 -2.39
CA GLY A 634 -9.31 36.74 -3.66
C GLY A 634 -9.53 38.24 -3.43
N ARG A 635 -10.74 38.74 -3.73
CA ARG A 635 -11.13 40.15 -3.51
C ARG A 635 -11.82 40.39 -2.16
N ILE A 636 -12.20 39.33 -1.45
CA ILE A 636 -12.87 39.42 -0.15
C ILE A 636 -11.79 39.68 0.91
N ARG A 637 -12.06 40.61 1.83
CA ARG A 637 -11.17 40.97 2.92
C ARG A 637 -11.99 41.17 4.19
N SER A 638 -11.46 40.66 5.29
CA SER A 638 -11.98 40.85 6.65
C SER A 638 -10.88 41.45 7.51
N GLU A 639 -11.21 42.53 8.22
CA GLU A 639 -10.32 43.18 9.19
C GLU A 639 -10.51 42.53 10.56
N GLY A 640 -9.40 42.25 11.24
CA GLY A 640 -9.39 41.69 12.58
C GLY A 640 -9.01 42.68 13.66
N SER A 641 -8.72 42.13 14.83
CA SER A 641 -8.23 42.88 15.97
C SER A 641 -6.88 43.55 15.67
N PRO A 642 -6.50 44.58 16.46
CA PRO A 642 -5.12 45.06 16.50
C PRO A 642 -4.14 43.92 16.83
N VAL A 643 -2.91 44.03 16.32
CA VAL A 643 -1.82 43.11 16.70
C VAL A 643 -1.43 43.34 18.17
N PRO A 644 -0.96 42.30 18.89
CA PRO A 644 -0.44 42.45 20.25
C PRO A 644 0.69 43.48 20.32
N SER A 645 0.82 44.18 21.45
CA SER A 645 1.90 45.16 21.66
C SER A 645 3.29 44.52 21.70
N ASN A 646 3.37 43.24 22.07
CA ASN A 646 4.60 42.45 22.17
C ASN A 646 4.81 41.52 20.97
N LEU A 647 4.49 41.98 19.74
CA LEU A 647 4.51 41.16 18.53
C LEU A 647 5.86 40.46 18.22
N GLU A 648 6.97 41.00 18.75
CA GLU A 648 8.31 40.42 18.61
C GLU A 648 8.50 39.11 19.40
N GLY A 649 7.53 38.78 20.26
CA GLY A 649 7.48 37.51 20.98
C GLY A 649 7.09 36.31 20.12
N SER A 650 7.04 35.15 20.76
CA SER A 650 6.54 33.89 20.19
C SER A 650 5.00 33.91 20.20
N HIS A 651 4.41 33.88 19.01
CA HIS A 651 2.96 33.89 18.79
C HIS A 651 2.52 32.65 18.03
N GLN A 652 1.31 32.19 18.31
CA GLN A 652 0.67 31.14 17.52
C GLN A 652 -0.36 31.77 16.58
N ILE A 653 -0.26 31.46 15.29
CA ILE A 653 -1.27 31.82 14.30
C ILE A 653 -1.94 30.55 13.78
N ALA A 654 -3.26 30.58 13.62
CA ALA A 654 -4.02 29.43 13.14
C ALA A 654 -5.13 29.81 12.17
N LEU A 655 -5.40 28.92 11.21
CA LEU A 655 -6.55 28.96 10.33
C LEU A 655 -7.37 27.69 10.50
N THR A 656 -8.68 27.84 10.69
CA THR A 656 -9.63 26.72 10.71
C THR A 656 -10.56 26.81 9.51
N LEU A 657 -10.81 25.70 8.82
CA LEU A 657 -11.90 25.55 7.86
C LEU A 657 -12.95 24.60 8.40
N GLN A 658 -14.22 25.01 8.39
CA GLN A 658 -15.37 24.15 8.60
C GLN A 658 -16.57 24.72 7.85
N ASP A 659 -17.35 23.86 7.17
CA ASP A 659 -18.57 24.26 6.45
C ASP A 659 -18.40 25.40 5.43
N GLY A 660 -17.19 25.52 4.87
CA GLY A 660 -16.85 26.59 3.93
C GLY A 660 -16.51 27.94 4.58
N LEU A 661 -16.44 28.00 5.91
CA LEU A 661 -16.03 29.17 6.67
C LEU A 661 -14.57 29.01 7.12
N VAL A 662 -13.74 29.98 6.76
CA VAL A 662 -12.36 30.07 7.23
C VAL A 662 -12.24 31.17 8.27
N THR A 663 -11.72 30.82 9.45
CA THR A 663 -11.55 31.72 10.59
C THR A 663 -10.08 31.76 11.00
N ALA A 664 -9.60 32.92 11.45
CA ALA A 664 -8.22 33.10 11.89
C ALA A 664 -8.15 33.36 13.39
N TYR A 665 -7.19 32.70 14.04
CA TYR A 665 -6.92 32.81 15.48
C TYR A 665 -5.47 33.20 15.71
N VAL A 666 -5.24 33.96 16.77
CA VAL A 666 -3.91 34.35 17.26
C VAL A 666 -3.87 34.08 18.75
N ASP A 667 -2.83 33.38 19.20
CA ASP A 667 -2.60 33.03 20.61
C ASP A 667 -3.81 32.38 21.29
N GLY A 668 -4.45 31.45 20.57
CA GLY A 668 -5.64 30.73 21.03
C GLY A 668 -6.97 31.50 20.94
N LYS A 669 -6.95 32.78 20.54
CA LYS A 669 -8.12 33.66 20.52
C LYS A 669 -8.53 34.04 19.10
N LEU A 670 -9.83 34.26 18.90
CA LEU A 670 -10.36 34.75 17.63
C LEU A 670 -9.71 36.10 17.26
N ALA A 671 -9.07 36.16 16.10
CA ALA A 671 -8.37 37.36 15.62
C ALA A 671 -9.10 38.05 14.46
N VAL A 672 -9.68 37.27 13.53
CA VAL A 672 -10.41 37.79 12.37
C VAL A 672 -11.69 37.00 12.17
N GLY A 673 -12.80 37.72 11.91
CA GLY A 673 -14.09 37.11 11.58
C GLY A 673 -14.04 36.24 10.33
N ALA A 674 -14.93 35.25 10.26
CA ALA A 674 -14.90 34.21 9.25
C ALA A 674 -15.13 34.74 7.81
N ILE A 675 -14.40 34.17 6.84
CA ILE A 675 -14.66 34.37 5.41
C ILE A 675 -15.29 33.10 4.82
N ASN A 676 -16.37 33.27 4.06
CA ASN A 676 -16.96 32.18 3.28
C ASN A 676 -16.16 31.97 1.98
N VAL A 677 -15.58 30.78 1.84
CA VAL A 677 -14.77 30.39 0.67
C VAL A 677 -15.55 29.56 -0.35
N ARG A 678 -16.81 29.20 -0.07
CA ARG A 678 -17.69 28.48 -0.99
C ARG A 678 -18.49 29.44 -1.85
N LYS A 679 -18.56 29.17 -3.15
CA LYS A 679 -19.58 29.76 -4.03
C LYS A 679 -20.83 28.88 -3.99
N PHE A 680 -21.99 29.49 -3.73
CA PHE A 680 -23.29 28.82 -3.87
C PHE A 680 -23.46 28.28 -5.29
N GLY A 681 -23.88 27.02 -5.45
CA GLY A 681 -24.36 26.51 -6.75
C GLY A 681 -24.12 25.03 -7.06
N ARG A 682 -23.10 24.37 -6.47
CA ARG A 682 -22.93 22.90 -6.50
C ARG A 682 -22.20 22.47 -5.22
N VAL A 683 -22.32 21.20 -4.82
CA VAL A 683 -21.55 20.57 -3.72
C VAL A 683 -20.07 20.52 -4.14
N GLY A 684 -19.41 21.67 -4.16
CA GLY A 684 -18.04 21.84 -4.60
C GLY A 684 -17.12 21.80 -3.40
N PHE A 685 -16.33 20.73 -3.29
CA PHE A 685 -15.15 20.75 -2.45
C PHE A 685 -14.18 21.83 -2.95
N LEU A 686 -13.36 22.36 -2.04
CA LEU A 686 -12.21 23.13 -2.48
C LEU A 686 -11.25 22.22 -3.27
N ASN A 687 -10.30 22.84 -3.95
CA ASN A 687 -9.19 22.15 -4.57
C ASN A 687 -7.90 22.82 -4.09
N ILE A 688 -7.62 22.65 -2.80
CA ILE A 688 -6.44 23.20 -2.16
C ILE A 688 -5.22 22.54 -2.78
N ARG A 689 -4.34 23.36 -3.34
CA ARG A 689 -3.09 22.93 -3.95
C ARG A 689 -2.03 22.67 -2.90
N HIS A 690 -1.86 23.62 -2.00
CA HIS A 690 -0.92 23.56 -0.89
C HIS A 690 -1.30 24.59 0.18
N PHE A 691 -0.82 24.35 1.40
CA PHE A 691 -0.66 25.37 2.42
C PHE A 691 0.68 26.08 2.25
N PHE A 692 0.77 27.30 2.77
CA PHE A 692 2.04 28.01 2.85
C PHE A 692 2.20 28.76 4.17
N VAL A 693 3.46 28.93 4.58
CA VAL A 693 3.90 29.89 5.59
C VAL A 693 4.90 30.84 4.95
N GLY A 694 4.71 32.15 5.12
CA GLY A 694 5.42 33.20 4.37
C GLY A 694 4.62 33.67 3.15
N THR A 695 5.30 33.92 2.03
CA THR A 695 4.62 34.45 0.83
C THR A 695 3.94 33.35 0.00
N PRO A 696 2.70 33.56 -0.49
CA PRO A 696 1.99 32.55 -1.29
C PRO A 696 2.66 32.26 -2.64
N VAL A 697 3.30 33.28 -3.21
CA VAL A 697 4.09 33.24 -4.44
C VAL A 697 5.23 34.23 -4.30
N SER A 698 6.24 34.11 -5.17
CA SER A 698 7.29 35.14 -5.25
C SER A 698 6.65 36.49 -5.58
N ILE A 699 6.79 37.46 -4.69
CA ILE A 699 6.35 38.84 -4.91
C ILE A 699 7.56 39.73 -5.13
N ARG A 700 7.38 40.80 -5.91
CA ARG A 700 8.47 41.74 -6.25
C ARG A 700 8.84 42.66 -5.08
N THR A 701 8.03 42.70 -4.04
CA THR A 701 8.17 43.63 -2.92
C THR A 701 8.62 42.89 -1.64
N SER A 702 9.71 43.37 -1.04
CA SER A 702 10.18 42.93 0.28
C SER A 702 9.48 43.68 1.41
N SER A 703 9.13 42.95 2.49
CA SER A 703 8.67 43.54 3.75
C SER A 703 9.84 43.94 4.65
N HIS A 704 11.06 43.43 4.38
CA HIS A 704 12.25 43.53 5.23
C HIS A 704 12.01 43.08 6.68
N THR A 705 10.91 42.37 6.93
CA THR A 705 10.56 41.83 8.24
C THR A 705 10.97 40.38 8.28
N THR A 706 11.83 40.03 9.23
CA THR A 706 12.19 38.64 9.48
C THR A 706 11.13 37.95 10.31
N VAL A 707 10.69 36.77 9.87
CA VAL A 707 9.76 35.93 10.62
C VAL A 707 10.39 34.55 10.80
N THR A 708 10.63 34.16 12.04
CA THR A 708 11.05 32.80 12.38
C THR A 708 9.80 31.95 12.57
N VAL A 709 9.74 30.81 11.90
CA VAL A 709 8.69 29.79 12.04
C VAL A 709 9.32 28.63 12.79
N HIS A 710 8.83 28.34 13.98
CA HIS A 710 9.37 27.27 14.85
C HIS A 710 8.71 25.92 14.57
N ASN A 711 7.40 25.91 14.35
CA ASN A 711 6.68 24.68 14.03
C ASN A 711 5.40 24.97 13.26
N ALA A 712 4.90 23.94 12.56
CA ALA A 712 3.59 23.95 11.94
C ALA A 712 2.86 22.62 12.15
N LEU A 713 1.58 22.68 12.47
CA LEU A 713 0.72 21.53 12.76
C LEU A 713 -0.46 21.54 11.80
N LEU A 714 -0.82 20.37 11.27
CA LEU A 714 -1.99 20.21 10.41
C LEU A 714 -2.94 19.15 10.97
N TYR A 715 -4.17 19.56 11.24
CA TYR A 715 -5.24 18.70 11.72
C TYR A 715 -6.29 18.45 10.65
N ASN A 716 -6.80 17.22 10.59
CA ASN A 716 -7.94 16.81 9.76
C ASN A 716 -9.31 17.13 10.38
N ARG A 717 -9.36 18.12 11.27
CA ARG A 717 -10.59 18.61 11.90
C ARG A 717 -10.41 20.05 12.34
N ARG A 718 -11.52 20.70 12.69
CA ARG A 718 -11.49 21.97 13.40
C ARG A 718 -11.11 21.72 14.87
N LEU A 719 -10.13 22.48 15.36
CA LEU A 719 -9.86 22.60 16.80
C LEU A 719 -10.80 23.63 17.43
N SER A 720 -11.25 23.35 18.65
CA SER A 720 -11.95 24.34 19.49
C SER A 720 -11.00 25.44 19.97
N GLU A 721 -11.55 26.58 20.43
CA GLU A 721 -10.73 27.63 21.05
C GLU A 721 -9.94 27.13 22.27
N GLY A 722 -10.55 26.25 23.07
CA GLY A 722 -9.87 25.62 24.20
C GLY A 722 -8.69 24.75 23.77
N GLU A 723 -8.83 23.99 22.69
CA GLU A 723 -7.72 23.22 22.11
C GLU A 723 -6.64 24.13 21.53
N LEU A 724 -7.00 25.18 20.79
CA LEU A 724 -6.05 26.16 20.28
C LEU A 724 -5.27 26.84 21.41
N GLN A 725 -5.95 27.17 22.52
CA GLN A 725 -5.31 27.70 23.72
C GLN A 725 -4.30 26.71 24.33
N LEU A 726 -4.60 25.40 24.31
CA LEU A 726 -3.63 24.38 24.73
C LEU A 726 -2.42 24.31 23.81
N VAL A 727 -2.61 24.37 22.48
CA VAL A 727 -1.49 24.41 21.54
C VAL A 727 -0.64 25.67 21.77
N PHE A 728 -1.26 26.83 21.97
CA PHE A 728 -0.55 28.08 22.24
C PHE A 728 0.23 28.03 23.55
N THR A 729 -0.40 27.59 24.64
CA THR A 729 0.23 27.58 25.97
C THR A 729 1.43 26.62 26.01
N ASN A 730 1.39 25.52 25.25
CA ASN A 730 2.46 24.52 25.16
C ASN A 730 3.38 24.70 23.92
N ARG A 731 3.33 25.84 23.22
CA ARG A 731 4.05 26.01 21.93
C ARG A 731 5.56 25.82 22.01
N GLU A 732 6.16 26.15 23.16
CA GLU A 732 7.61 26.09 23.38
C GLU A 732 8.14 24.67 23.57
N VAL A 733 7.25 23.69 23.82
CA VAL A 733 7.63 22.28 23.97
C VAL A 733 7.33 21.44 22.72
N ILE A 734 6.84 22.06 21.65
CA ILE A 734 6.60 21.39 20.36
C ILE A 734 7.93 21.06 19.69
N ARG A 735 8.28 19.78 19.71
CA ARG A 735 9.52 19.26 19.12
C ARG A 735 9.31 17.88 18.50
N ALA A 736 10.25 17.51 17.65
CA ALA A 736 10.33 16.16 17.12
C ALA A 736 10.79 15.17 18.21
N ALA A 737 10.16 14.00 18.26
CA ALA A 737 10.65 12.88 19.02
C ALA A 737 11.99 12.40 18.41
N ASN A 738 12.92 12.02 19.29
CA ASN A 738 14.15 11.32 18.92
C ASN A 738 13.91 9.82 19.11
N PRO A 739 13.41 9.08 18.11
CA PRO A 739 13.27 7.63 18.23
C PRO A 739 14.65 7.02 18.48
N THR A 740 14.74 6.13 19.48
CA THR A 740 15.97 5.44 19.86
C THR A 740 16.48 4.47 18.78
N THR A 741 15.64 4.14 17.79
CA THR A 741 15.95 3.23 16.69
C THR A 741 15.91 3.97 15.34
N PRO A 742 16.99 3.90 14.53
CA PRO A 742 17.00 4.48 13.19
C PRO A 742 15.97 3.77 12.29
N PRO A 743 15.47 4.45 11.25
CA PRO A 743 14.60 3.81 10.26
C PRO A 743 15.32 2.62 9.61
N PRO A 744 14.61 1.52 9.30
CA PRO A 744 15.13 0.49 8.42
C PRO A 744 15.59 1.11 7.10
N THR A 745 16.68 0.58 6.51
CA THR A 745 17.13 1.01 5.19
C THR A 745 16.00 0.84 4.16
N PRO A 746 15.72 1.85 3.32
CA PRO A 746 14.79 1.72 2.22
C PRO A 746 15.14 0.52 1.34
N PHE A 747 14.13 -0.18 0.82
CA PHE A 747 14.35 -1.31 -0.08
C PHE A 747 15.01 -0.81 -1.36
N GLU A 748 16.14 -1.41 -1.75
CA GLU A 748 16.67 -1.25 -3.10
C GLU A 748 15.63 -1.80 -4.08
N SER A 749 14.88 -0.91 -4.74
CA SER A 749 14.27 -1.27 -6.00
C SER A 749 15.40 -1.41 -7.01
N SER A 750 15.66 -2.62 -7.49
CA SER A 750 16.54 -2.89 -8.61
C SER A 750 15.96 -2.25 -9.88
N ALA A 751 16.10 -0.95 -10.03
CA ALA A 751 15.78 -0.20 -11.24
C ALA A 751 17.11 0.07 -11.96
N GLY A 752 17.42 -0.76 -12.96
CA GLY A 752 18.41 -0.43 -13.98
C GLY A 752 18.00 0.84 -14.72
N GLY A 753 19.00 1.64 -15.10
CA GLY A 753 18.86 3.02 -15.54
C GLY A 753 18.21 3.26 -16.91
N ASP A 754 18.11 4.56 -17.18
CA ASP A 754 17.71 5.29 -18.39
C ASP A 754 16.20 5.34 -18.74
N GLU A 755 15.55 6.44 -18.34
CA GLU A 755 15.07 7.47 -19.28
C GLU A 755 14.54 8.71 -18.54
N GLN A 756 14.85 9.89 -19.09
CA GLN A 756 14.46 11.21 -18.62
C GLN A 756 12.93 11.36 -18.56
N SER A 757 12.38 11.49 -17.36
CA SER A 757 11.07 12.13 -17.15
C SER A 757 11.24 13.36 -16.28
N HIS A 758 10.80 14.50 -16.80
CA HIS A 758 10.79 15.79 -16.10
C HIS A 758 9.70 15.79 -15.02
N ASP A 759 9.98 15.20 -13.86
CA ASP A 759 9.21 15.42 -12.64
C ASP A 759 9.98 16.35 -11.69
N ARG A 760 9.53 17.61 -11.63
CA ARG A 760 9.95 18.54 -10.58
C ARG A 760 9.30 18.13 -9.26
N ALA A 761 10.13 17.64 -8.36
CA ALA A 761 9.97 17.57 -6.90
C ALA A 761 8.76 16.78 -6.37
N GLY A 762 9.00 15.55 -5.92
CA GLY A 762 8.02 14.78 -5.16
C GLY A 762 8.30 13.30 -4.97
N SER A 763 9.56 12.84 -5.04
CA SER A 763 9.93 11.47 -4.63
C SER A 763 10.48 11.49 -3.20
N THR A 764 9.84 10.71 -2.34
CA THR A 764 10.25 10.48 -0.95
C THR A 764 11.49 9.58 -0.89
N PHE A 765 12.42 9.94 0.01
CA PHE A 765 13.79 9.44 0.24
C PHE A 765 14.88 9.97 -0.69
N GLY A 766 15.32 11.20 -0.42
CA GLY A 766 16.67 11.68 -0.76
C GLY A 766 17.36 12.20 0.50
N VAL A 767 18.35 11.46 1.00
CA VAL A 767 19.31 11.98 1.98
C VAL A 767 20.34 12.78 1.20
N PRO A 768 20.66 14.04 1.54
CA PRO A 768 21.70 14.78 0.83
C PRO A 768 23.06 14.31 1.35
N PHE A 769 23.79 13.53 0.56
CA PHE A 769 25.22 13.32 0.78
C PHE A 769 26.00 14.44 0.11
N LEU A 770 26.90 15.04 0.90
CA LEU A 770 27.89 16.03 0.50
C LEU A 770 28.75 15.48 -0.64
N SER A 771 28.97 16.31 -1.65
CA SER A 771 29.91 16.07 -2.74
C SER A 771 31.34 15.97 -2.21
N GLY A 772 31.84 14.73 -2.07
CA GLY A 772 33.26 14.40 -2.06
C GLY A 772 33.47 13.39 -3.19
N GLY A 773 34.32 13.72 -4.17
CA GLY A 773 34.49 12.94 -5.39
C GLY A 773 34.85 11.48 -5.10
N SER A 774 34.14 10.56 -5.77
CA SER A 774 34.52 9.15 -5.84
C SER A 774 34.62 8.74 -7.29
N MET A 775 35.81 8.25 -7.61
CA MET A 775 36.22 7.61 -8.86
C MET A 775 35.33 6.40 -9.15
N TYR A 776 34.99 6.20 -10.43
CA TYR A 776 34.24 5.06 -10.93
C TYR A 776 34.88 3.72 -10.50
N CYS A 777 34.08 2.76 -10.05
CA CYS A 777 34.47 1.35 -9.94
C CYS A 777 33.40 0.48 -10.62
N GLU A 778 33.78 -0.13 -11.75
CA GLU A 778 33.04 -1.19 -12.43
C GLU A 778 33.02 -2.45 -11.55
N GLY A 779 31.83 -2.89 -11.14
CA GLY A 779 31.62 -3.97 -10.18
C GLY A 779 31.79 -5.40 -10.71
N ASP A 780 32.01 -5.61 -12.02
CA ASP A 780 32.06 -6.97 -12.60
C ASP A 780 33.48 -7.58 -12.67
N ALA A 781 34.53 -6.79 -12.38
CA ALA A 781 35.92 -7.26 -12.41
C ALA A 781 36.39 -7.80 -11.04
N LEU A 782 35.93 -7.22 -9.93
CA LEU A 782 36.41 -7.58 -8.59
C LEU A 782 35.93 -8.96 -8.14
N GLU A 783 34.72 -9.35 -8.50
CA GLU A 783 34.14 -10.64 -8.11
C GLU A 783 34.84 -11.81 -8.82
N ARG A 784 35.23 -11.62 -10.09
CA ARG A 784 36.03 -12.60 -10.84
C ARG A 784 37.45 -12.71 -10.31
N VAL A 785 38.07 -11.58 -9.94
CA VAL A 785 39.42 -11.57 -9.34
C VAL A 785 39.41 -12.25 -7.97
N TYR A 786 38.37 -12.05 -7.15
CA TYR A 786 38.23 -12.72 -5.85
C TYR A 786 38.02 -14.23 -5.99
N ILE A 787 37.18 -14.67 -6.94
CA ILE A 787 36.98 -16.11 -7.21
C ILE A 787 38.27 -16.76 -7.72
N LEU A 788 39.00 -16.10 -8.63
CA LEU A 788 40.31 -16.59 -9.09
C LEU A 788 41.34 -16.64 -7.95
N PHE A 789 41.34 -15.67 -7.04
CA PHE A 789 42.24 -15.65 -5.89
C PHE A 789 41.95 -16.80 -4.92
N ILE A 790 40.66 -17.10 -4.66
CA ILE A 790 40.24 -18.24 -3.84
C ILE A 790 40.60 -19.59 -4.50
N ILE A 791 40.37 -19.73 -5.80
CA ILE A 791 40.75 -20.96 -6.53
C ILE A 791 42.28 -21.16 -6.48
N THR A 792 43.05 -20.08 -6.60
CA THR A 792 44.52 -20.14 -6.54
C THR A 792 45.01 -20.50 -5.14
N LEU A 793 44.40 -19.97 -4.07
CA LEU A 793 44.68 -20.35 -2.69
C LEU A 793 44.32 -21.81 -2.39
N CYS A 794 43.19 -22.29 -2.90
CA CYS A 794 42.81 -23.70 -2.78
C CYS A 794 43.77 -24.62 -3.52
N ALA A 795 44.23 -24.24 -4.71
CA ALA A 795 45.22 -24.99 -5.48
C ALA A 795 46.60 -25.02 -4.78
N LEU A 796 47.03 -23.91 -4.19
CA LEU A 796 48.25 -23.84 -3.38
C LEU A 796 48.16 -24.70 -2.11
N ALA A 797 47.01 -24.70 -1.44
CA ALA A 797 46.78 -25.56 -0.27
C ALA A 797 46.83 -27.05 -0.65
N LEU A 798 46.22 -27.44 -1.77
CA LEU A 798 46.29 -28.80 -2.32
C LEU A 798 47.73 -29.19 -2.72
N PHE A 799 48.48 -28.28 -3.35
CA PHE A 799 49.88 -28.51 -3.71
C PHE A 799 50.77 -28.69 -2.47
N MET A 800 50.57 -27.87 -1.43
CA MET A 800 51.27 -28.02 -0.16
C MET A 800 50.90 -29.32 0.56
N LEU A 801 49.64 -29.75 0.49
CA LEU A 801 49.20 -31.07 0.98
C LEU A 801 49.93 -32.21 0.25
N VAL A 802 50.03 -32.15 -1.08
CA VAL A 802 50.78 -33.15 -1.87
C VAL A 802 52.27 -33.15 -1.51
N LEU A 803 52.88 -31.98 -1.29
CA LEU A 803 54.29 -31.88 -0.86
C LEU A 803 54.51 -32.41 0.56
N VAL A 804 53.58 -32.19 1.48
CA VAL A 804 53.65 -32.75 2.84
C VAL A 804 53.49 -34.27 2.80
N PHE A 805 52.57 -34.80 1.99
CA PHE A 805 52.39 -36.25 1.83
C PHE A 805 53.53 -36.92 1.05
N GLN A 806 54.16 -36.25 0.06
CA GLN A 806 55.36 -36.76 -0.60
C GLN A 806 56.57 -36.76 0.34
N LYS A 807 56.71 -35.76 1.20
CA LYS A 807 57.81 -35.70 2.18
C LYS A 807 57.63 -36.66 3.37
N GLN A 808 56.42 -37.15 3.60
CA GLN A 808 56.10 -38.14 4.62
C GLN A 808 56.19 -39.60 4.09
N TRP A 809 56.40 -39.78 2.78
CA TRP A 809 56.59 -41.11 2.14
C TRP A 809 58.08 -41.46 1.93
N ASP A 810 58.99 -40.49 1.90
CA ASP A 810 60.44 -40.70 1.74
C ASP A 810 61.21 -40.90 3.07
N GLY A 811 60.50 -41.17 4.16
CA GLY A 811 61.09 -41.32 5.49
C GLY A 811 60.35 -42.33 6.35
N ASP A 812 60.27 -43.59 5.91
CA ASP A 812 60.32 -44.76 6.78
C ASP A 812 60.41 -46.05 5.95
N SER A 813 61.63 -46.56 5.82
CA SER A 813 61.93 -47.91 5.36
C SER A 813 62.54 -48.72 6.50
N THR A 814 61.73 -49.38 7.34
CA THR A 814 62.14 -50.61 8.05
C THR A 814 60.95 -51.40 8.63
N ILE A 815 60.60 -52.51 7.96
CA ILE A 815 60.39 -53.88 8.47
C ILE A 815 59.82 -54.02 9.91
N ILE A 816 58.53 -54.36 10.07
CA ILE A 816 57.90 -55.70 10.28
C ILE A 816 56.39 -55.53 10.21
#